data_AF-A0A930HXX3-F1
#
_entry.id   AF-A0A930HXX3-F1
#
_cell.length_a   1.000
_cell.length_b   1.000
_cell.length_c   1.000
_cell.angle_alpha   90.00
_cell.angle_beta   90.00
_cell.angle_gamma   90.00
#
_symmetry.space_group_name_H-M   'P 1'
#
loop_
_entity.id
_entity.type
_entity.pdbx_description
1 polymer ?
#
loop_
_entity_poly.entity_id
_entity_poly.type
_entity_poly.pdbx_seq_one_letter_code
_entity_poly.pdbx_strand_id
1 'polypeptide(L)'
;MRKKLFFITILLFILTLPTHAVLQEDSLKNSLQVLRSELIAQHLEQTKQLNKSRFITEQVTSQLKEIGDKSAQISLMLYSQKTDNIFDLTYACQQATELWKDFQTKTRPFHDLITESNEEIARYDSLINVLSTMYIFGLTPKMKTDRNVCLTLAASIRRMLKERNDSYQEYIQYYKFSQQQLEALDAYAQKRYEEIQSGIFTNSGDNYFKFLKTARLRFNQMNTTLSEKYTSDSIVASQWDVKWIITLFSMILIYGLIAILINYLSIRFLVTKVMKTNRFEQKSHAFLAKRTCIIMLASVITFSIILVIIRLFSPSNFVHMACSLLLEYTWMLTVIFASLLLRVEGSQTHNAYRIYYPLIMIGFFVITFRIVMLPSSIVTLLFPPLLLIDTLWQARMIYRYHKLVPRYDLNFAYMSQLVFVFSLVSAWIGYTMFAVQVIIWWSMQLACILTIAFFKDYLNQYRAKHPIKNLSPIKVWALRFIDIVLIPIALVISFFMAVYWATDVFNLSGLTWDLIRDNFIDSTNIKISVYAIAVVTILWFVFNYLNLTIRDAIKLYLKRNDPSTAEARATMYINVLQVVIWGAWLLTTLSIIKVSSTWLVVVTGGLSTGIGFAMKDILENIYYGISLMAGRIKIGDYIICDDIRGRVSSISYTSTMIEALDGSVIAFQNSQLFTKNYKNMTKNHGYELDILEVGVAYGTNIKEVKALLTDAITSLGVTYEAQPVVVRLKSFDDSCITLSIIVWLNVFTRGSDIGDIMECIYETLNKNGIEIPFPQREITIKQQNNN
;
A
#
# COMPACT_ATOMS: atom_id res chain seq x y z
N MET A 1 -13.59 18.01 -25.96
CA MET A 1 -12.73 16.85 -25.66
C MET A 1 -13.31 15.48 -26.07
N ARG A 2 -14.63 15.24 -26.01
CA ARG A 2 -15.23 13.92 -26.35
C ARG A 2 -14.97 13.43 -27.80
N LYS A 3 -14.95 14.30 -28.81
CA LYS A 3 -14.71 13.89 -30.21
C LYS A 3 -13.27 13.44 -30.50
N LYS A 4 -12.27 14.05 -29.83
CA LYS A 4 -10.86 13.63 -29.95
C LYS A 4 -10.59 12.32 -29.23
N LEU A 5 -11.23 12.09 -28.07
CA LEU A 5 -11.11 10.82 -27.35
C LEU A 5 -11.69 9.66 -28.16
N PHE A 6 -12.83 9.88 -28.82
CA PHE A 6 -13.47 8.88 -29.69
C PHE A 6 -12.59 8.51 -30.90
N PHE A 7 -11.95 9.51 -31.53
CA PHE A 7 -11.01 9.26 -32.63
C PHE A 7 -9.75 8.52 -32.17
N ILE A 8 -9.23 8.85 -30.99
CA ILE A 8 -8.05 8.17 -30.42
C ILE A 8 -8.40 6.74 -30.02
N THR A 9 -9.59 6.48 -29.48
CA THR A 9 -10.04 5.10 -29.19
C THR A 9 -10.26 4.28 -30.45
N ILE A 10 -10.78 4.88 -31.53
CA ILE A 10 -10.92 4.19 -32.82
C ILE A 10 -9.54 3.90 -33.43
N LEU A 11 -8.61 4.86 -33.36
CA LEU A 11 -7.25 4.67 -33.87
C LEU A 11 -6.52 3.56 -33.08
N LEU A 12 -6.68 3.52 -31.76
CA LEU A 12 -6.17 2.45 -30.90
C LEU A 12 -6.85 1.10 -31.17
N PHE A 13 -8.14 1.09 -31.50
CA PHE A 13 -8.87 -0.12 -31.88
C PHE A 13 -8.38 -0.67 -33.23
N ILE A 14 -8.12 0.21 -34.20
CA ILE A 14 -7.56 -0.16 -35.51
C ILE A 14 -6.12 -0.67 -35.38
N LEU A 15 -5.34 -0.15 -34.44
CA LEU A 15 -3.97 -0.60 -34.15
C LEU A 15 -3.91 -1.90 -33.33
N THR A 16 -5.02 -2.35 -32.74
CA THR A 16 -5.09 -3.57 -31.91
C THR A 16 -5.84 -4.72 -32.57
N LEU A 17 -6.33 -4.54 -33.80
CA LEU A 17 -6.87 -5.65 -34.57
C LEU A 17 -5.71 -6.56 -35.03
N PRO A 18 -5.66 -7.82 -34.58
CA PRO A 18 -4.69 -8.78 -35.10
C PRO A 18 -5.02 -9.02 -36.57
N THR A 19 -4.18 -8.55 -37.48
CA THR A 19 -4.31 -8.79 -38.91
C THR A 19 -3.83 -10.19 -39.27
N HIS A 20 -4.53 -11.23 -38.77
CA HIS A 20 -4.50 -12.61 -39.27
C HIS A 20 -5.83 -13.31 -38.93
N ALA A 21 -6.96 -12.66 -39.23
CA ALA A 21 -8.26 -13.31 -39.17
C ALA A 21 -8.49 -14.09 -40.45
N VAL A 22 -8.62 -15.42 -40.34
CA VAL A 22 -9.16 -16.27 -41.41
C VAL A 22 -10.61 -15.86 -41.63
N LEU A 23 -10.85 -15.09 -42.68
CA LEU A 23 -12.18 -14.66 -43.11
C LEU A 23 -12.90 -15.87 -43.72
N GLN A 24 -14.14 -16.10 -43.29
CA GLN A 24 -15.07 -16.97 -44.01
C GLN A 24 -15.41 -16.26 -45.34
N GLU A 25 -14.65 -16.56 -46.38
CA GLU A 25 -14.85 -16.01 -47.71
C GLU A 25 -16.20 -16.45 -48.31
N ASP A 26 -16.85 -15.56 -49.08
CA ASP A 26 -18.19 -15.76 -49.65
C ASP A 26 -18.28 -16.97 -50.61
N SER A 27 -17.14 -17.51 -51.06
CA SER A 27 -17.08 -18.67 -51.94
C SER A 27 -15.77 -19.45 -51.82
N LEU A 28 -15.84 -20.76 -52.07
CA LEU A 28 -14.68 -21.66 -52.13
C LEU A 28 -13.60 -21.17 -53.11
N LYS A 29 -14.00 -20.47 -54.18
CA LYS A 29 -13.08 -19.90 -55.17
C LYS A 29 -12.20 -18.83 -54.53
N ASN A 30 -12.80 -17.90 -53.78
CA ASN A 30 -12.06 -16.85 -53.09
C ASN A 30 -11.19 -17.45 -51.98
N SER A 31 -11.71 -18.42 -51.21
CA SER A 31 -10.93 -19.12 -50.18
C SER A 31 -9.66 -19.77 -50.75
N LEU A 32 -9.76 -20.45 -51.89
CA LEU A 32 -8.59 -21.08 -52.54
C LEU A 32 -7.58 -20.05 -53.08
N GLN A 33 -8.04 -18.89 -53.54
CA GLN A 33 -7.15 -17.82 -54.01
C GLN A 33 -6.43 -17.11 -52.87
N VAL A 34 -7.15 -16.79 -51.79
CA VAL A 34 -6.56 -16.20 -50.57
C VAL A 34 -5.55 -17.17 -49.98
N LEU A 35 -5.93 -18.44 -49.79
CA LEU A 35 -5.03 -19.48 -49.31
C LEU A 35 -3.79 -19.63 -50.19
N ARG A 36 -3.93 -19.56 -51.52
CA ARG A 36 -2.77 -19.60 -52.44
C ARG A 36 -1.82 -18.43 -52.18
N SER A 37 -2.34 -17.22 -52.01
CA SER A 37 -1.52 -16.03 -51.76
C SER A 37 -0.78 -16.11 -50.42
N GLU A 38 -1.47 -16.59 -49.37
CA GLU A 38 -0.88 -16.81 -48.04
C GLU A 38 0.20 -17.90 -48.08
N LEU A 39 -0.07 -19.02 -48.74
CA LEU A 39 0.91 -20.11 -48.87
C LEU A 39 2.14 -19.68 -49.68
N ILE A 40 2.00 -18.81 -50.69
CA ILE A 40 3.16 -18.25 -51.41
C ILE A 40 3.99 -17.37 -50.48
N ALA A 41 3.35 -16.47 -49.73
CA ALA A 41 4.05 -15.60 -48.78
C ALA A 41 4.76 -16.40 -47.69
N GLN A 42 4.08 -17.39 -47.11
CA GLN A 42 4.63 -18.31 -46.12
C GLN A 42 5.78 -19.15 -46.68
N HIS A 43 5.66 -19.66 -47.90
CA HIS A 43 6.72 -20.44 -48.54
C HIS A 43 8.00 -19.61 -48.73
N LEU A 44 7.88 -18.35 -49.16
CA LEU A 44 9.01 -17.43 -49.30
C LEU A 44 9.65 -17.11 -47.94
N GLU A 45 8.83 -16.89 -46.91
CA GLU A 45 9.32 -16.62 -45.56
C GLU A 45 10.07 -17.83 -44.98
N GLN A 46 9.50 -19.03 -45.08
CA GLN A 46 10.12 -20.26 -44.59
C GLN A 46 11.44 -20.54 -45.31
N THR A 47 11.51 -20.28 -46.63
CA THR A 47 12.77 -20.40 -47.39
C THR A 47 13.86 -19.46 -46.86
N LYS A 48 13.49 -18.22 -46.49
CA LYS A 48 14.41 -17.25 -45.88
C LYS A 48 14.84 -17.66 -44.48
N GLN A 49 13.93 -18.24 -43.68
CA GLN A 49 14.23 -18.73 -42.33
C GLN A 49 15.14 -19.97 -42.35
N LEU A 50 14.96 -20.87 -43.32
CA LEU A 50 15.76 -22.09 -43.44
C LEU A 50 17.26 -21.77 -43.62
N ASN A 51 17.60 -20.73 -44.38
CA ASN A 51 18.98 -20.25 -44.51
C ASN A 51 19.56 -19.65 -43.22
N LYS A 52 18.71 -19.03 -42.36
CA LYS A 52 19.14 -18.48 -41.06
C LYS A 52 19.26 -19.55 -39.97
N SER A 53 18.52 -20.64 -40.09
CA SER A 53 18.44 -21.70 -39.08
C SER A 53 19.80 -22.35 -38.77
N ARG A 54 20.68 -22.49 -39.77
CA ARG A 54 22.02 -23.07 -39.60
C ARG A 54 22.89 -22.26 -38.63
N PHE A 55 22.93 -20.94 -38.78
CA PHE A 55 23.69 -20.05 -37.89
C PHE A 55 23.17 -20.09 -36.45
N ILE A 56 21.84 -20.13 -36.27
CA ILE A 56 21.22 -20.27 -34.95
C ILE A 56 21.62 -21.61 -34.31
N THR A 57 21.61 -22.69 -35.10
CA THR A 57 21.99 -24.04 -34.63
C THR A 57 23.44 -24.07 -34.16
N GLU A 58 24.38 -23.50 -34.93
CA GLU A 58 25.79 -23.43 -34.55
C GLU A 58 26.01 -22.62 -33.27
N GLN A 59 25.39 -21.44 -33.15
CA GLN A 59 25.50 -20.58 -31.98
C GLN A 59 24.96 -21.27 -30.72
N VAL A 60 23.79 -21.90 -30.84
CA VAL A 60 23.14 -22.60 -29.73
C VAL A 60 23.93 -23.85 -29.32
N THR A 61 24.50 -24.59 -30.28
CA THR A 61 25.35 -25.76 -30.00
C THR A 61 26.63 -25.35 -29.25
N SER A 62 27.25 -24.23 -29.65
CA SER A 62 28.40 -23.68 -28.94
C SER A 62 28.06 -23.29 -27.50
N GLN A 63 26.88 -22.70 -27.27
CA GLN A 63 26.41 -22.35 -25.93
C GLN A 63 26.17 -23.59 -25.06
N LEU A 64 25.53 -24.63 -25.61
CA LEU A 64 25.34 -25.89 -24.89
C LEU A 64 26.66 -26.57 -24.55
N LYS A 65 27.64 -26.53 -25.45
CA LYS A 65 28.98 -27.07 -25.20
C LYS A 65 29.67 -26.33 -24.04
N GLU A 66 29.62 -25.01 -24.04
CA GLU A 66 30.15 -24.19 -22.94
C GLU A 66 29.48 -24.53 -21.60
N ILE A 67 28.15 -24.71 -21.61
CA ILE A 67 27.39 -25.13 -20.43
C ILE A 67 27.81 -26.54 -19.98
N GLY A 68 28.02 -27.47 -20.91
CA GLY A 68 28.49 -28.83 -20.61
C GLY A 68 29.88 -28.83 -19.98
N ASP A 69 30.82 -28.07 -20.53
CA ASP A 69 32.17 -27.93 -19.99
C ASP A 69 32.12 -27.32 -18.57
N LYS A 70 31.29 -26.29 -18.36
CA LYS A 70 31.03 -25.71 -17.03
C LYS A 70 30.40 -26.70 -16.06
N SER A 71 29.45 -27.51 -16.53
CA SER A 71 28.79 -28.55 -15.73
C SER A 71 29.79 -29.59 -15.23
N ALA A 72 30.68 -30.05 -16.11
CA ALA A 72 31.75 -30.98 -15.73
C ALA A 72 32.69 -30.35 -14.70
N GLN A 73 33.10 -29.09 -14.90
CA GLN A 73 33.95 -28.37 -13.95
C GLN A 73 33.29 -28.23 -12.58
N ILE A 74 32.02 -27.81 -12.54
CA ILE A 74 31.27 -27.63 -11.29
C ILE A 74 31.00 -28.97 -10.61
N SER A 75 30.70 -30.02 -11.38
CA SER A 75 30.53 -31.38 -10.86
C SER A 75 31.79 -31.88 -10.17
N LEU A 76 32.95 -31.75 -10.82
CA LEU A 76 34.24 -32.11 -10.22
C LEU A 76 34.53 -31.30 -8.96
N MET A 77 34.24 -29.99 -8.99
CA MET A 77 34.39 -29.12 -7.83
C MET A 77 33.49 -29.57 -6.68
N LEU A 78 32.22 -29.88 -6.94
CA LEU A 78 31.21 -30.21 -5.94
C LEU A 78 31.40 -31.62 -5.34
N TYR A 79 31.64 -32.63 -6.18
CA TYR A 79 31.82 -34.02 -5.74
C TYR A 79 33.15 -34.27 -5.02
N SER A 80 34.17 -33.43 -5.25
CA SER A 80 35.47 -33.56 -4.57
C SER A 80 35.51 -32.95 -3.16
N GLN A 81 34.50 -32.16 -2.75
CA GLN A 81 34.51 -31.46 -1.47
C GLN A 81 34.19 -32.38 -0.27
N LYS A 82 35.07 -32.31 0.75
CA LYS A 82 34.83 -32.88 2.08
C LYS A 82 33.77 -32.06 2.83
N THR A 83 32.97 -32.71 3.69
CA THR A 83 31.89 -32.07 4.46
C THR A 83 32.39 -30.98 5.42
N ASP A 84 33.63 -31.08 5.90
CA ASP A 84 34.23 -30.09 6.82
C ASP A 84 34.50 -28.72 6.15
N ASN A 85 34.59 -28.68 4.82
CA ASN A 85 34.85 -27.49 4.01
C ASN A 85 33.54 -26.79 3.60
N ILE A 86 32.80 -26.33 4.60
CA ILE A 86 31.46 -25.74 4.40
C ILE A 86 31.48 -24.60 3.38
N PHE A 87 32.47 -23.69 3.43
CA PHE A 87 32.53 -22.56 2.50
C PHE A 87 32.77 -22.98 1.04
N ASP A 88 33.67 -23.94 0.79
CA ASP A 88 33.92 -24.46 -0.57
C ASP A 88 32.66 -25.15 -1.11
N LEU A 89 32.02 -25.95 -0.27
CA LEU A 89 30.81 -26.70 -0.60
C LEU A 89 29.66 -25.75 -0.92
N THR A 90 29.46 -24.68 -0.11
CA THR A 90 28.41 -23.68 -0.37
C THR A 90 28.61 -22.96 -1.70
N TYR A 91 29.86 -22.61 -2.05
CA TYR A 91 30.18 -21.99 -3.33
C TYR A 91 29.92 -22.94 -4.51
N ALA A 92 30.34 -24.21 -4.38
CA ALA A 92 30.15 -25.20 -5.43
C ALA A 92 28.68 -25.51 -5.69
N CYS A 93 27.88 -25.63 -4.62
CA CYS A 93 26.43 -25.82 -4.73
C CYS A 93 25.76 -24.61 -5.39
N GLN A 94 26.26 -23.39 -5.14
CA GLN A 94 25.69 -22.17 -5.71
C GLN A 94 25.94 -22.12 -7.21
N GLN A 95 27.17 -22.41 -7.64
CA GLN A 95 27.52 -22.49 -9.05
C GLN A 95 26.69 -23.55 -9.79
N ALA A 96 26.43 -24.70 -9.16
CA ALA A 96 25.55 -25.73 -9.73
C ALA A 96 24.12 -25.22 -9.93
N THR A 97 23.55 -24.59 -8.91
CA THR A 97 22.18 -24.06 -8.94
C THR A 97 22.04 -22.91 -9.95
N GLU A 98 23.02 -22.01 -10.00
CA GLU A 98 23.05 -20.90 -10.97
C GLU A 98 23.19 -21.42 -12.41
N LEU A 99 24.00 -22.44 -12.65
CA LEU A 99 24.16 -23.04 -13.97
C LEU A 99 22.85 -23.68 -14.46
N TRP A 100 22.11 -24.36 -13.58
CA TRP A 100 20.80 -24.92 -13.90
C TRP A 100 19.79 -23.83 -14.30
N LYS A 101 19.75 -22.73 -13.54
CA LYS A 101 18.90 -21.59 -13.83
C LYS A 101 19.27 -20.89 -15.15
N ASP A 102 20.57 -20.72 -15.40
CA ASP A 102 21.10 -20.15 -16.65
C ASP A 102 20.76 -21.05 -17.85
N PHE A 103 20.88 -22.37 -17.70
CA PHE A 103 20.46 -23.34 -18.71
C PHE A 103 18.96 -23.22 -19.02
N GLN A 104 18.09 -23.24 -18.01
CA GLN A 104 16.64 -23.11 -18.23
C GLN A 104 16.28 -21.82 -18.96
N THR A 105 16.86 -20.69 -18.54
CA THR A 105 16.54 -19.38 -19.13
C THR A 105 17.05 -19.23 -20.56
N LYS A 106 18.26 -19.71 -20.87
CA LYS A 106 18.86 -19.60 -22.21
C LYS A 106 18.26 -20.58 -23.23
N THR A 107 17.76 -21.73 -22.79
CA THR A 107 17.28 -22.79 -23.69
C THR A 107 15.78 -22.78 -23.94
N ARG A 108 14.98 -22.16 -23.05
CA ARG A 108 13.51 -22.09 -23.15
C ARG A 108 12.99 -21.59 -24.51
N PRO A 109 13.50 -20.49 -25.11
CA PRO A 109 13.01 -20.01 -26.40
C PRO A 109 13.15 -21.04 -27.53
N PHE A 110 14.17 -21.89 -27.45
CA PHE A 110 14.45 -22.89 -28.47
C PHE A 110 13.52 -24.10 -28.32
N HIS A 111 13.23 -24.51 -27.08
CA HIS A 111 12.23 -25.53 -26.83
C HIS A 111 10.87 -25.08 -27.38
N ASP A 112 10.44 -23.86 -27.03
CA ASP A 112 9.18 -23.28 -27.46
C ASP A 112 9.06 -23.28 -29.00
N LEU A 113 10.13 -22.89 -29.71
CA LEU A 113 10.23 -22.88 -31.18
C LEU A 113 10.03 -24.27 -31.81
N ILE A 114 10.58 -25.33 -31.22
CA ILE A 114 10.39 -26.69 -31.73
C ILE A 114 8.93 -27.15 -31.54
N THR A 115 8.36 -26.87 -30.38
CA THR A 115 6.94 -27.20 -30.09
C THR A 115 6.02 -26.49 -31.07
N GLU A 116 6.19 -25.18 -31.27
CA GLU A 116 5.41 -24.40 -32.24
C GLU A 116 5.59 -24.95 -33.67
N SER A 117 6.83 -25.28 -34.06
CA SER A 117 7.11 -25.87 -35.38
C SER A 117 6.42 -27.23 -35.56
N ASN A 118 6.35 -28.08 -34.54
CA ASN A 118 5.63 -29.36 -34.59
C ASN A 118 4.10 -29.17 -34.71
N GLU A 119 3.55 -28.19 -33.99
CA GLU A 119 2.14 -27.81 -34.11
C GLU A 119 1.82 -27.28 -35.52
N GLU A 120 2.70 -26.48 -36.10
CA GLU A 120 2.57 -26.02 -37.48
C GLU A 120 2.62 -27.19 -38.49
N ILE A 121 3.52 -28.15 -38.30
CA ILE A 121 3.58 -29.36 -39.14
C ILE A 121 2.24 -30.12 -39.07
N ALA A 122 1.68 -30.30 -37.88
CA ALA A 122 0.38 -30.96 -37.70
C ALA A 122 -0.77 -30.17 -38.37
N ARG A 123 -0.73 -28.83 -38.31
CA ARG A 123 -1.67 -27.94 -39.01
C ARG A 123 -1.57 -28.14 -40.53
N TYR A 124 -0.36 -28.17 -41.09
CA TYR A 124 -0.17 -28.40 -42.51
C TYR A 124 -0.54 -29.83 -42.94
N ASP A 125 -0.32 -30.85 -42.10
CA ASP A 125 -0.79 -32.21 -42.37
C ASP A 125 -2.31 -32.26 -42.48
N SER A 126 -3.02 -31.57 -41.59
CA SER A 126 -4.47 -31.42 -41.66
C SER A 126 -4.92 -30.68 -42.92
N LEU A 127 -4.24 -29.59 -43.29
CA LEU A 127 -4.53 -28.81 -44.51
C LEU A 127 -4.30 -29.63 -45.78
N ILE A 128 -3.20 -30.39 -45.85
CA ILE A 128 -2.87 -31.28 -46.96
C ILE A 128 -3.95 -32.34 -47.10
N ASN A 129 -4.42 -32.93 -45.99
CA ASN A 129 -5.48 -33.93 -46.00
C ASN A 129 -6.81 -33.37 -46.53
N VAL A 130 -7.19 -32.15 -46.11
CA VAL A 130 -8.41 -31.49 -46.61
C VAL A 130 -8.30 -31.17 -48.11
N LEU A 131 -7.16 -30.62 -48.54
CA LEU A 131 -6.93 -30.31 -49.96
C LEU A 131 -6.89 -31.59 -50.80
N SER A 132 -6.28 -32.67 -50.31
CA SER A 132 -6.15 -33.94 -51.03
C SER A 132 -7.49 -34.65 -51.23
N THR A 133 -8.38 -34.61 -50.24
CA THR A 133 -9.69 -35.27 -50.22
C THR A 133 -10.85 -34.40 -50.72
N MET A 134 -10.60 -33.13 -51.04
CA MET A 134 -11.61 -32.19 -51.55
C MET A 134 -12.35 -32.70 -52.80
N TYR A 135 -13.69 -32.57 -52.84
CA TYR A 135 -14.52 -33.00 -53.97
C TYR A 135 -14.25 -32.20 -55.25
N ILE A 136 -13.81 -32.87 -56.32
CA ILE A 136 -13.25 -32.23 -57.53
C ILE A 136 -14.27 -32.08 -58.67
N PHE A 137 -15.36 -32.85 -58.65
CA PHE A 137 -16.30 -32.93 -59.78
C PHE A 137 -17.07 -31.62 -60.01
N GLY A 138 -17.35 -30.85 -58.94
CA GLY A 138 -18.02 -29.55 -59.01
C GLY A 138 -17.11 -28.32 -59.19
N LEU A 139 -15.80 -28.51 -59.36
CA LEU A 139 -14.83 -27.40 -59.41
C LEU A 139 -14.59 -26.88 -60.83
N THR A 140 -14.50 -25.55 -60.99
CA THR A 140 -14.05 -24.94 -62.25
C THR A 140 -12.57 -25.25 -62.54
N PRO A 141 -12.11 -25.21 -63.81
CA PRO A 141 -10.71 -25.50 -64.15
C PRO A 141 -9.70 -24.66 -63.35
N LYS A 142 -10.01 -23.37 -63.11
CA LYS A 142 -9.18 -22.47 -62.32
C LYS A 142 -9.09 -22.89 -60.84
N MET A 143 -10.21 -23.32 -60.24
CA MET A 143 -10.22 -23.82 -58.86
C MET A 143 -9.44 -25.13 -58.70
N LYS A 144 -9.47 -26.02 -59.72
CA LYS A 144 -8.64 -27.23 -59.73
C LYS A 144 -7.15 -26.87 -59.74
N THR A 145 -6.76 -25.88 -60.54
CA THR A 145 -5.38 -25.38 -60.57
C THR A 145 -4.98 -24.75 -59.23
N ASP A 146 -5.79 -23.85 -58.68
CA ASP A 146 -5.50 -23.18 -57.40
C ASP A 146 -5.38 -24.19 -56.26
N ARG A 147 -6.29 -25.17 -56.19
CA ARG A 147 -6.20 -26.29 -55.24
C ARG A 147 -4.91 -27.09 -55.38
N ASN A 148 -4.50 -27.43 -56.60
CA ASN A 148 -3.27 -28.20 -56.83
C ASN A 148 -2.02 -27.40 -56.44
N VAL A 149 -2.01 -26.10 -56.70
CA VAL A 149 -0.93 -25.19 -56.27
C VAL A 149 -0.88 -25.11 -54.74
N CYS A 150 -2.02 -24.91 -54.08
CA CYS A 150 -2.10 -24.91 -52.61
C CYS A 150 -1.62 -26.23 -52.01
N LEU A 151 -2.03 -27.38 -52.58
CA LEU A 151 -1.61 -28.69 -52.12
C LEU A 151 -0.08 -28.86 -52.24
N THR A 152 0.49 -28.45 -53.37
CA THR A 152 1.93 -28.52 -53.62
C THR A 152 2.72 -27.61 -52.68
N LEU A 153 2.25 -26.38 -52.47
CA LEU A 153 2.88 -25.42 -51.54
C LEU A 153 2.77 -25.87 -50.09
N ALA A 154 1.61 -26.35 -49.66
CA ALA A 154 1.41 -26.88 -48.30
C ALA A 154 2.30 -28.10 -48.04
N ALA A 155 2.40 -29.03 -49.00
CA ALA A 155 3.30 -30.18 -48.90
C ALA A 155 4.78 -29.75 -48.85
N SER A 156 5.16 -28.74 -49.62
CA SER A 156 6.53 -28.19 -49.61
C SER A 156 6.86 -27.49 -48.30
N ILE A 157 5.96 -26.63 -47.78
CA ILE A 157 6.14 -25.95 -46.48
C ILE A 157 6.25 -26.99 -45.35
N ARG A 158 5.33 -27.96 -45.31
CA ARG A 158 5.38 -29.07 -44.34
C ARG A 158 6.70 -29.82 -44.41
N ARG A 159 7.24 -30.07 -45.61
CA ARG A 159 8.55 -30.69 -45.80
C ARG A 159 9.69 -29.80 -45.30
N MET A 160 9.70 -28.50 -45.61
CA MET A 160 10.72 -27.56 -45.11
C MET A 160 10.71 -27.44 -43.58
N LEU A 161 9.52 -27.36 -42.97
CA LEU A 161 9.36 -27.35 -41.52
C LEU A 161 9.89 -28.65 -40.90
N LYS A 162 9.57 -29.79 -41.52
CA LYS A 162 10.06 -31.10 -41.07
C LYS A 162 11.59 -31.22 -41.22
N GLU A 163 12.16 -30.85 -42.36
CA GLU A 163 13.62 -30.87 -42.57
C GLU A 163 14.34 -29.95 -41.57
N ARG A 164 13.76 -28.79 -41.25
CA ARG A 164 14.26 -27.90 -40.19
C ARG A 164 14.19 -28.57 -38.81
N ASN A 165 13.07 -29.19 -38.45
CA ASN A 165 12.95 -29.91 -37.17
C ASN A 165 13.87 -31.14 -37.08
N ASP A 166 14.03 -31.87 -38.18
CA ASP A 166 14.94 -33.01 -38.29
C ASP A 166 16.39 -32.54 -38.10
N SER A 167 16.76 -31.34 -38.61
CA SER A 167 18.07 -30.73 -38.34
C SER A 167 18.32 -30.39 -36.86
N TYR A 168 17.26 -30.22 -36.06
CA TYR A 168 17.35 -29.99 -34.62
C TYR A 168 17.38 -31.28 -33.78
N GLN A 169 17.23 -32.48 -34.37
CA GLN A 169 17.17 -33.74 -33.61
C GLN A 169 18.44 -34.02 -32.80
N GLU A 170 19.61 -33.81 -33.39
CA GLU A 170 20.90 -33.95 -32.70
C GLU A 170 20.99 -32.97 -31.53
N TYR A 171 20.55 -31.73 -31.72
CA TYR A 171 20.45 -30.74 -30.66
C TYR A 171 19.50 -31.19 -29.54
N ILE A 172 18.31 -31.71 -29.86
CA ILE A 172 17.33 -32.15 -28.86
C ILE A 172 17.93 -33.26 -27.99
N GLN A 173 18.71 -34.16 -28.59
CA GLN A 173 19.43 -35.20 -27.85
C GLN A 173 20.47 -34.60 -26.90
N TYR A 174 21.33 -33.68 -27.39
CA TYR A 174 22.29 -32.98 -26.55
C TYR A 174 21.63 -32.16 -25.44
N TYR A 175 20.53 -31.47 -25.75
CA TYR A 175 19.74 -30.70 -24.80
C TYR A 175 19.20 -31.59 -23.68
N LYS A 176 18.54 -32.70 -24.03
CA LYS A 176 17.99 -33.65 -23.04
C LYS A 176 19.08 -34.24 -22.16
N PHE A 177 20.22 -34.58 -22.75
CA PHE A 177 21.37 -35.07 -21.99
C PHE A 177 21.91 -34.02 -21.01
N SER A 178 22.15 -32.80 -21.48
CA SER A 178 22.60 -31.69 -20.64
C SER A 178 21.58 -31.34 -19.56
N GLN A 179 20.28 -31.39 -19.89
CA GLN A 179 19.20 -31.19 -18.93
C GLN A 179 19.25 -32.22 -17.81
N GLN A 180 19.32 -33.51 -18.14
CA GLN A 180 19.39 -34.58 -17.14
C GLN A 180 20.63 -34.46 -16.26
N GLN A 181 21.79 -34.14 -16.85
CA GLN A 181 23.01 -33.95 -16.08
C GLN A 181 22.93 -32.76 -15.12
N LEU A 182 22.43 -31.61 -15.60
CA LEU A 182 22.32 -30.41 -14.79
C LEU A 182 21.24 -30.53 -13.72
N GLU A 183 20.13 -31.20 -14.02
CA GLU A 183 19.07 -31.50 -13.06
C GLU A 183 19.59 -32.41 -11.94
N ALA A 184 20.35 -33.45 -12.28
CA ALA A 184 20.98 -34.32 -11.28
C ALA A 184 22.03 -33.56 -10.45
N LEU A 185 22.81 -32.68 -11.08
CA LEU A 185 23.80 -31.84 -10.41
C LEU A 185 23.13 -30.85 -9.43
N ASP A 186 22.04 -30.21 -9.85
CA ASP A 186 21.23 -29.31 -9.01
C ASP A 186 20.59 -30.06 -7.85
N ALA A 187 19.99 -31.23 -8.10
CA ALA A 187 19.41 -32.08 -7.06
C ALA A 187 20.45 -32.50 -6.01
N TYR A 188 21.67 -32.85 -6.44
CA TYR A 188 22.76 -33.14 -5.52
C TYR A 188 23.21 -31.88 -4.74
N ALA A 189 23.32 -30.73 -5.40
CA ALA A 189 23.64 -29.47 -4.75
C ALA A 189 22.60 -29.09 -3.68
N GLN A 190 21.31 -29.25 -3.97
CA GLN A 190 20.21 -29.04 -3.02
C GLN A 190 20.31 -29.98 -1.82
N LYS A 191 20.55 -31.28 -2.05
CA LYS A 191 20.78 -32.24 -0.97
C LYS A 191 21.97 -31.85 -0.09
N ARG A 192 23.09 -31.46 -0.70
CA ARG A 192 24.27 -30.99 0.05
C ARG A 192 24.00 -29.69 0.80
N TYR A 193 23.15 -28.82 0.26
CA TYR A 193 22.67 -27.66 0.99
C TYR A 193 21.92 -28.08 2.24
N GLU A 194 20.92 -28.95 2.15
CA GLU A 194 20.17 -29.47 3.31
C GLU A 194 21.10 -30.03 4.40
N GLU A 195 22.13 -30.78 4.01
CA GLU A 195 23.16 -31.27 4.92
C GLU A 195 23.92 -30.11 5.61
N ILE A 196 24.33 -29.08 4.88
CA ILE A 196 24.95 -27.87 5.44
C ILE A 196 23.99 -27.16 6.42
N GLN A 197 22.71 -27.00 6.05
CA GLN A 197 21.74 -26.31 6.91
C GLN A 197 21.58 -27.10 8.21
N SER A 198 21.42 -28.41 8.12
CA SER A 198 21.36 -29.28 9.30
C SER A 198 22.63 -29.15 10.15
N GLY A 199 23.81 -29.09 9.55
CA GLY A 199 25.08 -28.94 10.27
C GLY A 199 25.29 -27.58 10.96
N ILE A 200 24.66 -26.51 10.47
CA ILE A 200 24.71 -25.18 11.11
C ILE A 200 23.83 -25.15 12.37
N PHE A 201 22.66 -25.80 12.32
CA PHE A 201 21.65 -25.77 13.39
C PHE A 201 21.67 -26.98 14.33
N THR A 202 22.38 -28.07 13.99
CA THR A 202 22.55 -29.23 14.86
C THR A 202 23.90 -29.20 15.56
N ASN A 203 23.91 -29.53 16.86
CA ASN A 203 25.15 -29.57 17.62
C ASN A 203 25.99 -30.76 17.14
N SER A 204 27.25 -30.51 16.80
CA SER A 204 28.23 -31.57 16.49
C SER A 204 28.58 -32.47 17.69
N GLY A 205 27.97 -32.23 18.86
CA GLY A 205 28.02 -33.09 20.04
C GLY A 205 29.15 -32.74 21.02
N ASP A 206 30.02 -31.79 20.66
CA ASP A 206 31.13 -31.34 21.50
C ASP A 206 31.05 -29.85 21.82
N ASN A 207 30.89 -29.52 23.11
CA ASN A 207 31.05 -28.15 23.60
C ASN A 207 32.46 -27.63 23.27
N TYR A 208 32.62 -26.31 23.10
CA TYR A 208 33.91 -25.69 22.74
C TYR A 208 35.05 -26.08 23.71
N PHE A 209 34.78 -26.19 25.01
CA PHE A 209 35.79 -26.62 25.99
C PHE A 209 36.20 -28.09 25.84
N LYS A 210 35.30 -28.96 25.37
CA LYS A 210 35.60 -30.36 25.05
C LYS A 210 36.40 -30.45 23.74
N PHE A 211 36.06 -29.59 22.77
CA PHE A 211 36.85 -29.39 21.56
C PHE A 211 38.28 -28.95 21.91
N LEU A 212 38.47 -27.99 22.81
CA LEU A 212 39.81 -27.54 23.28
C LEU A 212 40.61 -28.65 23.97
N LYS A 213 39.98 -29.49 24.81
CA LYS A 213 40.66 -30.63 25.43
C LYS A 213 41.16 -31.65 24.41
N THR A 214 40.40 -31.83 23.32
CA THR A 214 40.74 -32.74 22.22
C THR A 214 41.53 -32.04 21.11
N ALA A 215 41.77 -30.72 21.24
CA ALA A 215 42.37 -29.92 20.18
C ALA A 215 43.79 -30.39 19.85
N ARG A 216 44.56 -30.87 20.82
CA ARG A 216 45.92 -31.40 20.56
C ARG A 216 45.89 -32.63 19.63
N LEU A 217 44.90 -33.50 19.78
CA LEU A 217 44.72 -34.68 18.91
C LEU A 217 44.19 -34.27 17.53
N ARG A 218 43.23 -33.35 17.49
CA ARG A 218 42.68 -32.79 16.24
C ARG A 218 43.66 -31.87 15.52
N PHE A 219 44.67 -31.33 16.20
CA PHE A 219 45.65 -30.41 15.62
C PHE A 219 46.42 -31.07 14.48
N ASN A 220 46.76 -32.36 14.61
CA ASN A 220 47.43 -33.09 13.53
C ASN A 220 46.52 -33.27 12.30
N GLN A 221 45.22 -33.51 12.51
CA GLN A 221 44.21 -33.60 11.44
C GLN A 221 43.95 -32.22 10.80
N MET A 222 43.92 -31.15 11.61
CA MET A 222 43.79 -29.78 11.12
C MET A 222 45.02 -29.36 10.34
N ASN A 223 46.22 -29.71 10.79
CA ASN A 223 47.47 -29.35 10.14
C ASN A 223 47.65 -30.09 8.80
N THR A 224 47.25 -31.36 8.73
CA THR A 224 47.18 -32.10 7.46
C THR A 224 46.15 -31.49 6.51
N THR A 225 44.94 -31.18 6.98
CA THR A 225 43.90 -30.50 6.17
C THR A 225 44.34 -29.12 5.68
N LEU A 226 45.01 -28.34 6.53
CA LEU A 226 45.59 -27.05 6.18
C LEU A 226 46.72 -27.21 5.16
N SER A 227 47.59 -28.20 5.35
CA SER A 227 48.66 -28.48 4.41
C SER A 227 48.07 -28.87 3.05
N GLU A 228 47.16 -29.85 3.00
CA GLU A 228 46.48 -30.27 1.76
C GLU A 228 45.85 -29.10 1.00
N LYS A 229 45.24 -28.14 1.72
CA LYS A 229 44.52 -27.02 1.11
C LYS A 229 45.40 -25.81 0.76
N TYR A 230 46.41 -25.52 1.58
CA TYR A 230 47.19 -24.28 1.53
C TYR A 230 48.68 -24.49 1.25
N THR A 231 49.15 -25.70 0.93
CA THR A 231 50.47 -25.86 0.31
C THR A 231 50.35 -25.77 -1.20
N SER A 232 51.14 -24.89 -1.82
CA SER A 232 51.13 -24.75 -3.28
C SER A 232 51.71 -26.01 -3.92
N ASP A 233 50.90 -26.73 -4.68
CA ASP A 233 51.37 -27.84 -5.49
C ASP A 233 52.03 -27.27 -6.76
N SER A 234 53.25 -27.70 -7.09
CA SER A 234 54.01 -27.13 -8.22
C SER A 234 53.53 -27.64 -9.59
N ILE A 235 52.73 -28.70 -9.58
CA ILE A 235 52.31 -29.45 -10.78
C ILE A 235 51.02 -28.87 -11.39
N VAL A 236 50.14 -28.26 -10.58
CA VAL A 236 48.82 -27.80 -11.03
C VAL A 236 48.60 -26.33 -10.67
N ALA A 237 48.33 -25.49 -11.68
CA ALA A 237 47.99 -24.10 -11.48
C ALA A 237 46.53 -23.95 -11.00
N SER A 238 46.32 -23.81 -9.68
CA SER A 238 45.01 -23.55 -9.10
C SER A 238 44.76 -22.05 -8.91
N GLN A 239 43.57 -21.57 -9.28
CA GLN A 239 43.11 -20.21 -8.97
C GLN A 239 42.78 -20.01 -7.48
N TRP A 240 42.73 -21.10 -6.72
CA TRP A 240 42.44 -21.13 -5.29
C TRP A 240 43.71 -21.38 -4.45
N ASP A 241 44.89 -21.34 -5.10
CA ASP A 241 46.18 -21.47 -4.42
C ASP A 241 46.45 -20.28 -3.49
N VAL A 242 47.26 -20.52 -2.47
CA VAL A 242 47.67 -19.55 -1.45
C VAL A 242 48.34 -18.34 -2.05
N LYS A 243 49.04 -18.50 -3.18
CA LYS A 243 49.62 -17.39 -3.92
C LYS A 243 48.56 -16.36 -4.31
N TRP A 244 47.38 -16.80 -4.78
CA TRP A 244 46.29 -15.91 -5.14
C TRP A 244 45.67 -15.25 -3.91
N ILE A 245 45.50 -15.99 -2.82
CA ILE A 245 44.98 -15.47 -1.54
C ILE A 245 45.93 -14.39 -0.99
N ILE A 246 47.22 -14.68 -0.86
CA ILE A 246 48.23 -13.73 -0.39
C ILE A 246 48.32 -12.52 -1.32
N THR A 247 48.29 -12.73 -2.64
CA THR A 247 48.29 -11.64 -3.62
C THR A 247 47.07 -10.74 -3.42
N LEU A 248 45.88 -11.31 -3.27
CA LEU A 248 44.64 -10.58 -3.03
C LEU A 248 44.70 -9.76 -1.73
N PHE A 249 45.11 -10.36 -0.61
CA PHE A 249 45.22 -9.64 0.66
C PHE A 249 46.30 -8.55 0.62
N SER A 250 47.43 -8.80 -0.03
CA SER A 250 48.46 -7.79 -0.24
C SER A 250 47.94 -6.63 -1.10
N MET A 251 47.21 -6.96 -2.17
CA MET A 251 46.55 -6.01 -3.07
C MET A 251 45.54 -5.15 -2.30
N ILE A 252 44.66 -5.76 -1.50
CA ILE A 252 43.69 -5.10 -0.63
C ILE A 252 44.37 -4.12 0.32
N LEU A 253 45.45 -4.55 0.99
CA LEU A 253 46.20 -3.73 1.94
C LEU A 253 46.85 -2.53 1.24
N ILE A 254 47.50 -2.76 0.09
CA ILE A 254 48.14 -1.70 -0.70
C ILE A 254 47.10 -0.69 -1.20
N TYR A 255 46.02 -1.13 -1.84
CA TYR A 255 44.99 -0.22 -2.36
C TYR A 255 44.20 0.46 -1.26
N GLY A 256 44.01 -0.20 -0.10
CA GLY A 256 43.44 0.43 1.08
C GLY A 256 44.30 1.59 1.60
N LEU A 257 45.62 1.39 1.69
CA LEU A 257 46.56 2.45 2.08
C LEU A 257 46.60 3.58 1.04
N ILE A 258 46.59 3.25 -0.26
CA ILE A 258 46.53 4.24 -1.35
C ILE A 258 45.23 5.07 -1.24
N ALA A 259 44.08 4.42 -1.02
CA ALA A 259 42.80 5.10 -0.82
C ALA A 259 42.82 6.05 0.38
N ILE A 260 43.45 5.66 1.49
CA ILE A 260 43.62 6.53 2.67
C ILE A 260 44.53 7.73 2.33
N LEU A 261 45.67 7.47 1.69
CA LEU A 261 46.65 8.50 1.34
C LEU A 261 46.08 9.54 0.36
N ILE A 262 45.43 9.08 -0.72
CA ILE A 262 44.83 9.94 -1.75
C ILE A 262 43.77 10.84 -1.13
N ASN A 263 42.86 10.31 -0.31
CA ASN A 263 41.80 11.11 0.30
C ASN A 263 42.33 12.05 1.38
N TYR A 264 43.35 11.64 2.15
CA TYR A 264 44.01 12.51 3.10
C TYR A 264 44.65 13.73 2.41
N LEU A 265 45.38 13.50 1.30
CA LEU A 265 46.00 14.56 0.51
C LEU A 265 44.96 15.43 -0.20
N SER A 266 43.95 14.82 -0.81
CA SER A 266 42.86 15.52 -1.50
C SER A 266 42.13 16.47 -0.55
N ILE A 267 41.70 16.00 0.62
CA ILE A 267 40.99 16.84 1.60
C ILE A 267 41.93 17.93 2.16
N ARG A 268 43.20 17.63 2.40
CA ARG A 268 44.18 18.66 2.82
C ARG A 268 44.28 19.75 1.77
N PHE A 269 44.41 19.41 0.48
CA PHE A 269 44.52 20.38 -0.60
C PHE A 269 43.21 21.19 -0.82
N LEU A 270 42.07 20.50 -0.86
CA LEU A 270 40.75 21.11 -1.09
C LEU A 270 40.37 22.07 0.05
N VAL A 271 40.64 21.69 1.30
CA VAL A 271 40.46 22.57 2.46
C VAL A 271 41.34 23.80 2.34
N THR A 272 42.62 23.63 2.00
CA THR A 272 43.56 24.78 1.90
C THR A 272 43.17 25.75 0.78
N LYS A 273 42.55 25.26 -0.31
CA LYS A 273 42.10 26.07 -1.46
C LYS A 273 40.75 26.75 -1.21
N VAL A 274 39.79 26.08 -0.57
CA VAL A 274 38.45 26.62 -0.26
C VAL A 274 38.49 27.60 0.93
N MET A 275 39.42 27.41 1.87
CA MET A 275 39.61 28.31 3.02
C MET A 275 40.13 29.71 2.65
N LYS A 276 40.67 29.90 1.43
CA LYS A 276 41.11 31.22 0.94
C LYS A 276 39.95 32.15 0.52
N THR A 277 38.69 31.68 0.57
CA THR A 277 37.52 32.48 0.18
C THR A 277 36.72 32.91 1.41
N ASN A 278 36.61 34.23 1.68
CA ASN A 278 35.98 34.85 2.87
C ASN A 278 34.51 34.44 3.18
N ARG A 279 33.84 33.65 2.33
CA ARG A 279 32.45 33.19 2.54
C ARG A 279 32.31 31.96 3.45
N PHE A 280 33.41 31.32 3.89
CA PHE A 280 33.38 29.98 4.49
C PHE A 280 33.88 29.84 5.95
N GLU A 281 34.24 30.92 6.66
CA GLU A 281 34.80 30.84 8.02
C GLU A 281 33.90 30.12 9.05
N GLN A 282 32.58 30.35 9.04
CA GLN A 282 31.69 29.74 10.04
C GLN A 282 31.38 28.26 9.75
N LYS A 283 31.32 27.86 8.46
CA LYS A 283 31.17 26.44 8.05
C LYS A 283 32.49 25.66 8.16
N SER A 284 33.62 26.35 8.15
CA SER A 284 34.97 25.78 8.25
C SER A 284 35.19 25.07 9.58
N HIS A 285 34.79 25.65 10.72
CA HIS A 285 34.97 25.01 12.03
C HIS A 285 34.19 23.70 12.19
N ALA A 286 32.95 23.65 11.69
CA ALA A 286 32.15 22.42 11.68
C ALA A 286 32.73 21.34 10.75
N PHE A 287 33.30 21.76 9.60
CA PHE A 287 33.96 20.86 8.66
C PHE A 287 35.28 20.30 9.22
N LEU A 288 36.09 21.15 9.86
CA LEU A 288 37.35 20.77 10.51
C LEU A 288 37.13 19.75 11.62
N ALA A 289 36.08 19.93 12.44
CA ALA A 289 35.74 19.00 13.52
C ALA A 289 35.32 17.61 12.99
N LYS A 290 34.80 17.52 11.75
CA LYS A 290 34.38 16.26 11.11
C LYS A 290 35.41 15.68 10.14
N ARG A 291 36.59 16.30 10.00
CA ARG A 291 37.59 15.98 8.97
C ARG A 291 37.96 14.49 8.93
N THR A 292 38.24 13.88 10.07
CA THR A 292 38.62 12.46 10.14
C THR A 292 37.52 11.54 9.61
N CYS A 293 36.26 11.82 9.92
CA CYS A 293 35.12 11.05 9.44
C CYS A 293 34.95 11.19 7.91
N ILE A 294 35.11 12.42 7.40
CA ILE A 294 35.05 12.68 5.95
C ILE A 294 36.17 11.93 5.22
N ILE A 295 37.39 11.93 5.75
CA ILE A 295 38.51 11.18 5.16
C ILE A 295 38.20 9.69 5.17
N MET A 296 37.79 9.12 6.32
CA MET A 296 37.46 7.69 6.42
C MET A 296 36.36 7.27 5.44
N LEU A 297 35.26 8.04 5.38
CA LEU A 297 34.16 7.80 4.44
C LEU A 297 34.64 7.85 2.99
N ALA A 298 35.40 8.89 2.62
CA ALA A 298 35.94 9.03 1.28
C ALA A 298 36.89 7.87 0.93
N SER A 299 37.74 7.45 1.88
CA SER A 299 38.63 6.29 1.72
C SER A 299 37.89 5.00 1.47
N VAL A 300 36.83 4.70 2.25
CA VAL A 300 36.00 3.51 2.04
C VAL A 300 35.30 3.53 0.67
N ILE A 301 34.78 4.69 0.25
CA ILE A 301 34.15 4.84 -1.07
C ILE A 301 35.18 4.64 -2.19
N THR A 302 36.36 5.27 -2.11
CA THR A 302 37.41 5.09 -3.13
C THR A 302 37.92 3.65 -3.18
N PHE A 303 38.05 2.98 -2.03
CA PHE A 303 38.43 1.58 -1.97
C PHE A 303 37.36 0.69 -2.62
N SER A 304 36.07 0.99 -2.41
CA SER A 304 34.97 0.30 -3.10
C SER A 304 35.04 0.47 -4.61
N ILE A 305 35.34 1.67 -5.12
CA ILE A 305 35.51 1.91 -6.56
C ILE A 305 36.69 1.11 -7.12
N ILE A 306 37.82 1.06 -6.40
CA ILE A 306 38.98 0.25 -6.79
C ILE A 306 38.59 -1.24 -6.87
N LEU A 307 37.84 -1.77 -5.91
CA LEU A 307 37.36 -3.16 -5.94
C LEU A 307 36.45 -3.44 -7.15
N VAL A 308 35.57 -2.51 -7.53
CA VAL A 308 34.76 -2.63 -8.75
C VAL A 308 35.65 -2.70 -10.00
N ILE A 309 36.67 -1.86 -10.08
CA ILE A 309 37.63 -1.87 -11.19
C ILE A 309 38.37 -3.21 -11.25
N ILE A 310 38.92 -3.69 -10.13
CA ILE A 310 39.61 -4.98 -10.06
C ILE A 310 38.70 -6.12 -10.52
N ARG A 311 37.43 -6.11 -10.10
CA ARG A 311 36.42 -7.10 -10.48
C ARG A 311 36.15 -7.11 -11.99
N LEU A 312 36.14 -5.95 -12.66
CA LEU A 312 35.88 -5.86 -14.09
C LEU A 312 37.06 -6.35 -14.95
N PHE A 313 38.28 -6.21 -14.46
CA PHE A 313 39.50 -6.56 -15.22
C PHE A 313 40.09 -7.92 -14.85
N SER A 314 39.65 -8.56 -13.75
CA SER A 314 40.19 -9.87 -13.33
C SER A 314 39.50 -11.02 -14.06
N PRO A 315 40.24 -11.91 -14.75
CA PRO A 315 39.69 -13.10 -15.38
C PRO A 315 39.48 -14.27 -14.42
N SER A 316 39.87 -14.15 -13.15
CA SER A 316 39.78 -15.24 -12.17
C SER A 316 38.46 -15.24 -11.40
N ASN A 317 37.82 -16.41 -11.29
CA ASN A 317 36.56 -16.56 -10.56
C ASN A 317 36.73 -16.28 -9.05
N PHE A 318 37.89 -16.63 -8.49
CA PHE A 318 38.23 -16.35 -7.10
C PHE A 318 38.23 -14.85 -6.77
N VAL A 319 38.93 -14.04 -7.57
CA VAL A 319 39.00 -12.59 -7.33
C VAL A 319 37.62 -11.95 -7.50
N HIS A 320 36.83 -12.40 -8.49
CA HIS A 320 35.46 -11.91 -8.67
C HIS A 320 34.59 -12.17 -7.44
N MET A 321 34.62 -13.40 -6.88
CA MET A 321 33.92 -13.75 -5.64
C MET A 321 34.41 -12.89 -4.46
N ALA A 322 35.72 -12.82 -4.23
CA ALA A 322 36.28 -12.09 -3.09
C ALA A 322 35.99 -10.58 -3.14
N CYS A 323 36.06 -9.96 -4.33
CA CYS A 323 35.66 -8.58 -4.53
C CYS A 323 34.18 -8.34 -4.20
N SER A 324 33.28 -9.29 -4.51
CA SER A 324 31.85 -9.16 -4.16
C SER A 324 31.64 -9.09 -2.65
N LEU A 325 32.28 -9.98 -1.89
CA LEU A 325 32.21 -10.01 -0.42
C LEU A 325 32.81 -8.75 0.22
N LEU A 326 33.91 -8.26 -0.34
CA LEU A 326 34.53 -7.02 0.14
C LEU A 326 33.66 -5.80 -0.19
N LEU A 327 32.96 -5.77 -1.32
CA LEU A 327 32.03 -4.69 -1.65
C LEU A 327 30.84 -4.64 -0.69
N GLU A 328 30.30 -5.79 -0.28
CA GLU A 328 29.25 -5.86 0.76
C GLU A 328 29.76 -5.28 2.09
N TYR A 329 30.99 -5.63 2.48
CA TYR A 329 31.64 -5.08 3.66
C TYR A 329 31.86 -3.57 3.60
N THR A 330 32.40 -3.08 2.48
CA THR A 330 32.69 -1.65 2.33
C THR A 330 31.41 -0.83 2.24
N TRP A 331 30.33 -1.40 1.72
CA TRP A 331 29.01 -0.80 1.79
C TRP A 331 28.54 -0.61 3.24
N MET A 332 28.65 -1.65 4.07
CA MET A 332 28.35 -1.56 5.51
C MET A 332 29.17 -0.45 6.19
N LEU A 333 30.48 -0.39 5.93
CA LEU A 333 31.34 0.67 6.47
C LEU A 333 30.95 2.07 6.00
N THR A 334 30.62 2.21 4.71
CA THR A 334 30.17 3.48 4.12
C THR A 334 28.94 3.99 4.82
N VAL A 335 27.95 3.11 5.06
CA VAL A 335 26.72 3.46 5.76
C VAL A 335 26.98 3.90 7.21
N ILE A 336 27.83 3.17 7.94
CA ILE A 336 28.20 3.52 9.32
C ILE A 336 28.83 4.92 9.36
N PHE A 337 29.84 5.17 8.54
CA PHE A 337 30.54 6.46 8.52
C PHE A 337 29.64 7.61 8.01
N ALA A 338 28.84 7.39 6.96
CA ALA A 338 27.92 8.39 6.43
C ALA A 338 26.83 8.77 7.44
N SER A 339 26.25 7.79 8.14
CA SER A 339 25.26 8.01 9.19
C SER A 339 25.84 8.84 10.35
N LEU A 340 27.03 8.48 10.83
CA LEU A 340 27.70 9.22 11.91
C LEU A 340 28.06 10.65 11.51
N LEU A 341 28.47 10.86 10.26
CA LEU A 341 28.81 12.18 9.72
C LEU A 341 27.62 13.14 9.77
N LEU A 342 26.40 12.68 9.44
CA LEU A 342 25.20 13.52 9.50
C LEU A 342 24.67 13.71 10.92
N ARG A 343 24.68 12.66 11.75
CA ARG A 343 24.00 12.65 13.07
C ARG A 343 24.78 13.34 14.18
N VAL A 344 26.10 13.14 14.24
CA VAL A 344 26.89 13.48 15.43
C VAL A 344 27.51 14.89 15.30
N GLU A 345 27.51 15.65 16.39
CA GLU A 345 28.17 16.95 16.47
C GLU A 345 29.70 16.81 16.38
N GLY A 346 30.36 17.82 15.80
CA GLY A 346 31.76 17.75 15.37
C GLY A 346 32.74 17.19 16.41
N SER A 347 32.67 17.65 17.66
CA SER A 347 33.57 17.23 18.75
C SER A 347 33.30 15.80 19.26
N GLN A 348 32.08 15.30 19.12
CA GLN A 348 31.68 13.96 19.58
C GLN A 348 31.89 12.88 18.54
N THR A 349 32.08 13.24 17.26
CA THR A 349 32.26 12.30 16.15
C THR A 349 33.37 11.29 16.40
N HIS A 350 34.46 11.73 17.02
CA HIS A 350 35.62 10.87 17.30
C HIS A 350 35.35 9.83 18.39
N ASN A 351 34.48 10.14 19.34
CA ASN A 351 34.11 9.19 20.38
C ASN A 351 33.03 8.21 19.87
N ALA A 352 32.13 8.69 19.00
CA ALA A 352 31.06 7.87 18.43
C ALA A 352 31.59 6.71 17.56
N TYR A 353 32.63 6.92 16.75
CA TYR A 353 33.17 5.81 15.94
C TYR A 353 33.78 4.69 16.80
N ARG A 354 34.33 5.01 17.99
CA ARG A 354 35.06 4.03 18.83
C ARG A 354 34.15 2.92 19.32
N ILE A 355 32.85 3.21 19.42
CA ILE A 355 31.81 2.26 19.80
C ILE A 355 31.50 1.26 18.69
N TYR A 356 31.78 1.58 17.43
CA TYR A 356 31.55 0.68 16.30
C TYR A 356 32.79 -0.15 15.93
N TYR A 357 33.96 0.12 16.53
CA TYR A 357 35.21 -0.58 16.22
C TYR A 357 35.18 -2.10 16.44
N PRO A 358 34.66 -2.62 17.57
CA PRO A 358 34.58 -4.07 17.77
C PRO A 358 33.68 -4.75 16.73
N LEU A 359 32.59 -4.09 16.32
CA LEU A 359 31.71 -4.59 15.26
C LEU A 359 32.38 -4.61 13.88
N ILE A 360 33.10 -3.55 13.54
CA ILE A 360 33.88 -3.47 12.31
C ILE A 360 34.93 -4.59 12.29
N MET A 361 35.62 -4.84 13.40
CA MET A 361 36.67 -5.86 13.50
C MET A 361 36.12 -7.28 13.42
N ILE A 362 35.04 -7.62 14.14
CA ILE A 362 34.44 -8.95 14.01
C ILE A 362 33.90 -9.18 12.59
N GLY A 363 33.31 -8.16 11.97
CA GLY A 363 32.86 -8.22 10.58
C GLY A 363 34.00 -8.49 9.60
N PHE A 364 35.14 -7.82 9.80
CA PHE A 364 36.35 -8.06 9.00
C PHE A 364 36.86 -9.50 9.15
N PHE A 365 36.89 -10.05 10.38
CA PHE A 365 37.32 -11.44 10.60
C PHE A 365 36.38 -12.44 9.92
N VAL A 366 35.07 -12.26 10.04
CA VAL A 366 34.08 -13.15 9.41
C VAL A 366 34.24 -13.16 7.88
N ILE A 367 34.43 -12.00 7.27
CA ILE A 367 34.61 -11.90 5.81
C ILE A 367 35.97 -12.46 5.39
N THR A 368 37.01 -12.27 6.20
CA THR A 368 38.32 -12.89 5.98
C THR A 368 38.21 -14.42 6.02
N PHE A 369 37.50 -14.98 7.01
CA PHE A 369 37.29 -16.44 7.10
C PHE A 369 36.58 -17.00 5.87
N ARG A 370 35.61 -16.24 5.33
CA ARG A 370 34.88 -16.60 4.11
C ARG A 370 35.76 -16.52 2.86
N ILE A 371 36.53 -15.44 2.69
CA ILE A 371 37.43 -15.25 1.52
C ILE A 371 38.55 -16.29 1.51
N VAL A 372 39.13 -16.59 2.67
CA VAL A 372 40.19 -17.61 2.81
C VAL A 372 39.61 -19.03 2.72
N MET A 373 38.28 -19.19 2.83
CA MET A 373 37.56 -20.46 2.87
C MET A 373 38.07 -21.40 3.98
N LEU A 374 38.18 -20.88 5.20
CA LEU A 374 38.71 -21.67 6.32
C LEU A 374 37.81 -22.88 6.65
N PRO A 375 38.38 -24.10 6.81
CA PRO A 375 37.67 -25.26 7.33
C PRO A 375 36.90 -24.97 8.63
N SER A 376 35.73 -25.59 8.79
CA SER A 376 34.82 -25.38 9.93
C SER A 376 35.45 -25.67 11.30
N SER A 377 36.36 -26.64 11.36
CA SER A 377 37.13 -27.00 12.56
C SER A 377 38.07 -25.87 13.02
N ILE A 378 38.67 -25.14 12.07
CA ILE A 378 39.53 -23.99 12.35
C ILE A 378 38.71 -22.79 12.79
N VAL A 379 37.57 -22.54 12.12
CA VAL A 379 36.64 -21.49 12.54
C VAL A 379 36.15 -21.75 13.96
N THR A 380 35.84 -23.00 14.29
CA THR A 380 35.44 -23.42 15.64
C THR A 380 36.54 -23.18 16.69
N LEU A 381 37.81 -23.28 16.30
CA LEU A 381 38.95 -22.98 17.18
C LEU A 381 39.19 -21.47 17.34
N LEU A 382 39.15 -20.70 16.24
CA LEU A 382 39.58 -19.30 16.22
C LEU A 382 38.47 -18.30 16.55
N PHE A 383 37.22 -18.58 16.16
CA PHE A 383 36.12 -17.63 16.27
C PHE A 383 35.71 -17.33 17.73
N PRO A 384 35.52 -18.32 18.63
CA PRO A 384 35.14 -18.04 20.02
C PRO A 384 36.09 -17.14 20.80
N PRO A 385 37.44 -17.30 20.75
CA PRO A 385 38.35 -16.39 21.47
C PRO A 385 38.40 -15.00 20.84
N LEU A 386 38.31 -14.88 19.50
CA LEU A 386 38.21 -13.57 18.84
C LEU A 386 36.93 -12.85 19.27
N LEU A 387 35.80 -13.56 19.28
CA LEU A 387 34.53 -13.01 19.72
C LEU A 387 34.57 -12.60 21.19
N LEU A 388 35.21 -13.39 22.07
CA LEU A 388 35.40 -13.01 23.47
C LEU A 388 36.17 -11.68 23.60
N ILE A 389 37.28 -11.52 22.86
CA ILE A 389 38.06 -10.28 22.86
C ILE A 389 37.19 -9.10 22.42
N ASP A 390 36.43 -9.26 21.33
CA ASP A 390 35.55 -8.20 20.82
C ASP A 390 34.38 -7.90 21.77
N THR A 391 33.81 -8.90 22.45
CA THR A 391 32.76 -8.71 23.46
C THR A 391 33.25 -7.89 24.65
N LEU A 392 34.47 -8.14 25.13
CA LEU A 392 35.08 -7.41 26.23
C LEU A 392 35.50 -6.01 25.80
N TRP A 393 35.99 -5.88 24.56
CA TRP A 393 36.35 -4.60 23.97
C TRP A 393 35.13 -3.69 23.81
N GLN A 394 34.01 -4.23 23.31
CA GLN A 394 32.73 -3.52 23.20
C GLN A 394 32.22 -3.07 24.57
N ALA A 395 32.22 -3.95 25.58
CA ALA A 395 31.84 -3.59 26.94
C ALA A 395 32.70 -2.45 27.52
N ARG A 396 34.02 -2.50 27.30
CA ARG A 396 34.96 -1.43 27.72
C ARG A 396 34.68 -0.11 27.00
N MET A 397 34.33 -0.14 25.72
CA MET A 397 34.00 1.06 24.95
C MET A 397 32.70 1.69 25.45
N ILE A 398 31.66 0.90 25.71
CA ILE A 398 30.40 1.36 26.30
C ILE A 398 30.68 2.02 27.65
N TYR A 399 31.40 1.35 28.55
CA TYR A 399 31.71 1.89 29.88
C TYR A 399 32.52 3.19 29.82
N ARG A 400 33.47 3.32 28.90
CA ARG A 400 34.34 4.51 28.81
C ARG A 400 33.64 5.71 28.16
N TYR A 401 32.76 5.51 27.18
CA TYR A 401 32.20 6.57 26.36
C TYR A 401 30.70 6.82 26.59
N HIS A 402 30.06 6.19 27.58
CA HIS A 402 28.62 6.27 27.79
C HIS A 402 28.05 7.69 27.94
N LYS A 403 28.82 8.67 28.45
CA LYS A 403 28.40 10.09 28.57
C LYS A 403 28.75 10.95 27.36
N LEU A 404 29.65 10.47 26.49
CA LEU A 404 30.26 11.25 25.40
C LEU A 404 29.64 10.95 24.04
N VAL A 405 28.68 10.02 23.97
CA VAL A 405 28.05 9.54 22.74
C VAL A 405 26.54 9.75 22.83
N PRO A 406 25.86 10.08 21.71
CA PRO A 406 24.40 10.16 21.66
C PRO A 406 23.71 8.87 22.17
N ARG A 407 22.56 9.06 22.85
CA ARG A 407 21.79 7.94 23.43
C ARG A 407 21.39 6.87 22.41
N TYR A 408 21.08 7.27 21.18
CA TYR A 408 20.71 6.32 20.11
C TYR A 408 21.86 5.37 19.74
N ASP A 409 23.07 5.89 19.55
CA ASP A 409 24.24 5.08 19.23
C ASP A 409 24.68 4.21 20.42
N LEU A 410 24.46 4.70 21.65
CA LEU A 410 24.67 3.89 22.86
C LEU A 410 23.70 2.72 22.93
N ASN A 411 22.42 2.91 22.56
CA ASN A 411 21.45 1.81 22.50
C ASN A 411 21.85 0.76 21.46
N PHE A 412 22.35 1.18 20.29
CA PHE A 412 22.90 0.24 19.29
C PHE A 412 24.11 -0.52 19.82
N ALA A 413 24.96 0.14 20.61
CA ALA A 413 26.09 -0.51 21.26
C ALA A 413 25.64 -1.57 22.26
N TYR A 414 24.63 -1.29 23.09
CA TYR A 414 24.06 -2.26 24.03
C TYR A 414 23.39 -3.44 23.33
N MET A 415 22.64 -3.19 22.25
CA MET A 415 22.05 -4.26 21.45
C MET A 415 23.14 -5.12 20.79
N SER A 416 24.20 -4.49 20.27
CA SER A 416 25.37 -5.21 19.74
C SER A 416 26.05 -6.05 20.81
N GLN A 417 26.19 -5.51 22.03
CA GLN A 417 26.74 -6.26 23.17
C GLN A 417 25.90 -7.49 23.50
N LEU A 418 24.56 -7.37 23.50
CA LEU A 418 23.66 -8.49 23.74
C LEU A 418 23.85 -9.57 22.68
N VAL A 419 23.87 -9.20 21.40
CA VAL A 419 24.10 -10.12 20.29
C VAL A 419 25.46 -10.79 20.41
N PHE A 420 26.51 -10.04 20.75
CA PHE A 420 27.87 -10.58 20.92
C PHE A 420 27.93 -11.60 22.05
N VAL A 421 27.28 -11.34 23.18
CA VAL A 421 27.19 -12.29 24.30
C VAL A 421 26.39 -13.53 23.89
N PHE A 422 25.26 -13.36 23.20
CA PHE A 422 24.45 -14.47 22.72
C PHE A 422 25.21 -15.36 21.72
N SER A 423 25.92 -14.76 20.75
CA SER A 423 26.78 -15.47 19.82
C SER A 423 27.94 -16.17 20.54
N LEU A 424 28.54 -15.55 21.56
CA LEU A 424 29.63 -16.15 22.33
C LEU A 424 29.16 -17.39 23.09
N VAL A 425 28.01 -17.30 23.77
CA VAL A 425 27.40 -18.43 24.48
C VAL A 425 27.04 -19.55 23.51
N SER A 426 26.43 -19.21 22.37
CA SER A 426 26.10 -20.19 21.33
C SER A 426 27.35 -20.90 20.80
N ALA A 427 28.44 -20.16 20.57
CA ALA A 427 29.72 -20.71 20.15
C ALA A 427 30.34 -21.63 21.21
N TRP A 428 30.21 -21.31 22.51
CA TRP A 428 30.71 -22.16 23.59
C TRP A 428 29.94 -23.47 23.75
N ILE A 429 28.63 -23.46 23.48
CA ILE A 429 27.77 -24.65 23.49
C ILE A 429 28.11 -25.60 22.32
N GLY A 430 28.77 -25.10 21.27
CA GLY A 430 29.17 -25.88 20.10
C GLY A 430 28.53 -25.41 18.78
N TYR A 431 27.67 -24.40 18.81
CA TYR A 431 27.01 -23.82 17.64
C TYR A 431 27.82 -22.66 17.05
N THR A 432 29.06 -22.93 16.63
CA THR A 432 30.00 -21.90 16.15
C THR A 432 29.56 -21.25 14.84
N MET A 433 29.10 -22.04 13.86
CA MET A 433 28.62 -21.51 12.59
C MET A 433 27.33 -20.70 12.74
N PHE A 434 26.42 -21.15 13.61
CA PHE A 434 25.25 -20.36 13.98
C PHE A 434 25.64 -19.03 14.65
N ALA A 435 26.66 -19.04 15.54
CA ALA A 435 27.16 -17.82 16.15
C ALA A 435 27.72 -16.82 15.13
N VAL A 436 28.46 -17.30 14.12
CA VAL A 436 28.93 -16.49 12.97
C VAL A 436 27.74 -15.91 12.22
N GLN A 437 26.72 -16.73 11.93
CA GLN A 437 25.50 -16.33 11.23
C GLN A 437 24.76 -15.19 11.95
N VAL A 438 24.64 -15.28 13.27
CA VAL A 438 23.99 -14.26 14.09
C VAL A 438 24.74 -12.92 14.04
N ILE A 439 26.08 -12.95 14.00
CA ILE A 439 26.90 -11.72 13.87
C ILE A 439 26.71 -11.06 12.51
N ILE A 440 26.68 -11.85 11.43
CA ILE A 440 26.41 -11.33 10.08
C ILE A 440 25.01 -10.73 10.01
N TRP A 441 24.02 -11.41 10.57
CA TRP A 441 22.66 -10.90 10.63
C TRP A 441 22.58 -9.56 11.35
N TRP A 442 23.19 -9.45 12.53
CA TRP A 442 23.19 -8.20 13.28
C TRP A 442 23.95 -7.08 12.57
N SER A 443 25.08 -7.38 11.92
CA SER A 443 25.84 -6.38 11.18
C SER A 443 25.04 -5.81 10.00
N MET A 444 24.35 -6.69 9.25
CA MET A 444 23.45 -6.29 8.16
C MET A 444 22.24 -5.50 8.66
N GLN A 445 21.61 -5.95 9.76
CA GLN A 445 20.46 -5.24 10.36
C GLN A 445 20.86 -3.85 10.85
N LEU A 446 22.03 -3.73 11.48
CA LEU A 446 22.55 -2.44 11.92
C LEU A 446 22.84 -1.52 10.74
N ALA A 447 23.40 -2.04 9.64
CA ALA A 447 23.60 -1.28 8.41
C ALA A 447 22.27 -0.73 7.85
N CYS A 448 21.23 -1.56 7.79
CA CYS A 448 19.92 -1.10 7.33
C CYS A 448 19.32 -0.03 8.27
N ILE A 449 19.39 -0.23 9.60
CA ILE A 449 18.90 0.75 10.58
C ILE A 449 19.66 2.08 10.44
N LEU A 450 20.98 2.04 10.31
CA LEU A 450 21.80 3.25 10.14
C LEU A 450 21.50 3.96 8.81
N THR A 451 21.19 3.22 7.75
CA THR A 451 20.73 3.77 6.47
C THR A 451 19.41 4.52 6.64
N ILE A 452 18.43 3.91 7.29
CA ILE A 452 17.12 4.54 7.57
C ILE A 452 17.31 5.80 8.42
N ALA A 453 18.17 5.70 9.45
CA ALA A 453 18.42 6.80 10.35
C ALA A 453 19.19 7.95 9.65
N PHE A 454 20.08 7.65 8.70
CA PHE A 454 20.69 8.65 7.81
C PHE A 454 19.63 9.45 7.02
N PHE A 455 18.66 8.77 6.40
CA PHE A 455 17.58 9.45 5.66
C PHE A 455 16.66 10.26 6.58
N LYS A 456 16.35 9.73 7.77
CA LYS A 456 15.57 10.44 8.80
C LYS A 456 16.27 11.73 9.24
N ASP A 457 17.56 11.67 9.50
CA ASP A 457 18.35 12.83 9.93
C ASP A 457 18.49 13.86 8.80
N TYR A 458 18.65 13.41 7.56
CA TYR A 458 18.61 14.28 6.38
C TYR A 458 17.27 15.03 6.27
N LEU A 459 16.16 14.34 6.49
CA LEU A 459 14.82 14.93 6.50
C LEU A 459 14.65 15.96 7.64
N ASN A 460 15.19 15.67 8.82
CA ASN A 460 15.19 16.59 9.96
C ASN A 460 15.97 17.88 9.65
N GLN A 461 17.13 17.77 8.99
CA GLN A 461 17.89 18.95 8.55
C GLN A 461 17.13 19.78 7.51
N TYR A 462 16.41 19.13 6.59
CA TYR A 462 15.54 19.82 5.64
C TYR A 462 14.42 20.59 6.36
N ARG A 463 13.79 19.98 7.38
CA ARG A 463 12.74 20.60 8.21
C ARG A 463 13.25 21.77 9.04
N ALA A 464 14.47 21.70 9.54
CA ALA A 464 15.09 22.81 10.28
C ALA A 464 15.27 24.05 9.39
N LYS A 465 15.55 23.87 8.09
CA LYS A 465 15.67 24.97 7.12
C LYS A 465 14.31 25.49 6.62
N HIS A 466 13.29 24.63 6.59
CA HIS A 466 11.95 24.97 6.11
C HIS A 466 10.91 24.66 7.20
N PRO A 467 10.62 25.61 8.12
CA PRO A 467 9.68 25.37 9.20
C PRO A 467 8.27 25.07 8.67
N ILE A 468 7.60 24.11 9.33
CA ILE A 468 6.30 23.55 8.90
C ILE A 468 5.23 24.62 8.68
N LYS A 469 5.26 25.73 9.45
CA LYS A 469 4.30 26.84 9.35
C LYS A 469 4.31 27.54 7.98
N ASN A 470 5.42 27.47 7.24
CA ASN A 470 5.59 28.17 5.96
C ASN A 470 5.41 27.25 4.74
N LEU A 471 5.09 25.97 4.96
CA LEU A 471 4.95 24.98 3.89
C LEU A 471 3.48 24.84 3.48
N SER A 472 3.24 24.53 2.21
CA SER A 472 1.90 24.21 1.73
C SER A 472 1.38 22.91 2.39
N PRO A 473 0.06 22.74 2.58
CA PRO A 473 -0.52 21.55 3.22
C PRO A 473 -0.06 20.23 2.58
N ILE A 474 0.04 20.19 1.25
CA ILE A 474 0.58 19.03 0.52
C ILE A 474 2.02 18.67 0.93
N LYS A 475 2.90 19.66 1.11
CA LYS A 475 4.28 19.39 1.55
C LYS A 475 4.32 18.89 2.99
N VAL A 476 3.44 19.41 3.86
CA VAL A 476 3.31 18.93 5.24
C VAL A 476 2.83 17.48 5.27
N TRP A 477 1.82 17.14 4.45
CA TRP A 477 1.32 15.77 4.32
C TRP A 477 2.36 14.82 3.73
N ALA A 478 3.18 15.26 2.77
CA ALA A 478 4.27 14.47 2.21
C ALA A 478 5.38 14.20 3.24
N LEU A 479 5.80 15.24 4.00
CA LEU A 479 6.79 15.06 5.06
C LEU A 479 6.28 14.13 6.17
N ARG A 480 5.01 14.24 6.53
CA ARG A 480 4.36 13.35 7.50
C ARG A 480 4.23 11.93 6.97
N PHE A 481 3.98 11.74 5.67
CA PHE A 481 3.95 10.43 5.03
C PHE A 481 5.29 9.73 5.17
N ILE A 482 6.39 10.46 4.96
CA ILE A 482 7.73 9.90 5.14
C ILE A 482 7.94 9.45 6.60
N ASP A 483 7.57 10.29 7.58
CA ASP A 483 7.79 10.00 9.01
C ASP A 483 6.91 8.86 9.56
N ILE A 484 5.64 8.82 9.18
CA ILE A 484 4.65 7.90 9.77
C ILE A 484 4.54 6.60 8.97
N VAL A 485 4.79 6.65 7.66
CA VAL A 485 4.60 5.50 6.76
C VAL A 485 5.95 4.95 6.30
N LEU A 486 6.73 5.73 5.54
CA LEU A 486 7.93 5.19 4.89
C LEU A 486 9.01 4.75 5.89
N ILE A 487 9.31 5.55 6.91
CA ILE A 487 10.38 5.23 7.87
C ILE A 487 10.03 3.96 8.69
N PRO A 488 8.83 3.83 9.31
CA PRO A 488 8.49 2.61 10.04
C PRO A 488 8.35 1.38 9.15
N ILE A 489 7.79 1.52 7.94
CA ILE A 489 7.71 0.41 6.97
C ILE A 489 9.12 -0.03 6.57
N ALA A 490 10.02 0.91 6.29
CA ALA A 490 11.41 0.59 5.97
C ALA A 490 12.09 -0.18 7.11
N LEU A 491 11.77 0.11 8.37
CA LEU A 491 12.31 -0.61 9.54
C LEU A 491 11.77 -2.05 9.62
N VAL A 492 10.47 -2.26 9.37
CA VAL A 492 9.90 -3.61 9.30
C VAL A 492 10.53 -4.40 8.15
N ILE A 493 10.60 -3.80 6.96
CA ILE A 493 11.21 -4.43 5.77
C ILE A 493 12.69 -4.70 6.00
N SER A 494 13.42 -3.80 6.67
CA SER A 494 14.86 -3.97 6.88
C SER A 494 15.17 -5.20 7.70
N PHE A 495 14.34 -5.54 8.68
CA PHE A 495 14.51 -6.77 9.46
C PHE A 495 14.51 -8.01 8.55
N PHE A 496 13.52 -8.12 7.67
CA PHE A 496 13.42 -9.24 6.72
C PHE A 496 14.55 -9.22 5.70
N MET A 497 14.90 -8.04 5.18
CA MET A 497 16.00 -7.88 4.24
C MET A 497 17.34 -8.29 4.85
N ALA A 498 17.59 -7.89 6.11
CA ALA A 498 18.81 -8.23 6.82
C ALA A 498 18.90 -9.73 7.13
N VAL A 499 17.79 -10.36 7.53
CA VAL A 499 17.73 -11.83 7.69
C VAL A 499 18.03 -12.51 6.36
N TYR A 500 17.34 -12.10 5.28
CA TYR A 500 17.51 -12.65 3.95
C TYR A 500 18.98 -12.56 3.50
N TRP A 501 19.57 -11.37 3.50
CA TRP A 501 20.96 -11.15 3.10
C TRP A 501 21.95 -11.92 3.96
N ALA A 502 21.76 -11.93 5.27
CA ALA A 502 22.64 -12.70 6.15
C ALA A 502 22.56 -14.19 5.83
N THR A 503 21.37 -14.73 5.57
CA THR A 503 21.22 -16.16 5.22
C THR A 503 21.69 -16.48 3.82
N ASP A 504 21.61 -15.53 2.89
CA ASP A 504 22.14 -15.66 1.53
C ASP A 504 23.67 -15.86 1.53
N VAL A 505 24.39 -15.34 2.55
CA VAL A 505 25.83 -15.61 2.75
C VAL A 505 26.14 -17.12 2.79
N PHE A 506 25.24 -17.93 3.34
CA PHE A 506 25.39 -19.40 3.35
C PHE A 506 24.34 -20.09 2.45
N ASN A 507 23.74 -19.34 1.53
CA ASN A 507 22.65 -19.76 0.65
C ASN A 507 21.47 -20.43 1.37
N LEU A 508 21.13 -19.92 2.56
CA LEU A 508 20.00 -20.32 3.39
C LEU A 508 18.76 -19.43 3.16
N SER A 509 18.77 -18.60 2.09
CA SER A 509 17.73 -17.61 1.82
C SER A 509 16.38 -18.24 1.45
N GLY A 510 16.38 -19.43 0.84
CA GLY A 510 15.16 -20.22 0.60
C GLY A 510 14.48 -20.67 1.90
N LEU A 511 15.24 -21.35 2.78
CA LEU A 511 14.72 -21.84 4.06
C LEU A 511 14.17 -20.70 4.93
N THR A 512 14.85 -19.55 4.97
CA THR A 512 14.34 -18.41 5.75
C THR A 512 13.05 -17.86 5.19
N TRP A 513 12.93 -17.81 3.87
CA TRP A 513 11.71 -17.34 3.23
C TRP A 513 10.52 -18.26 3.47
N ASP A 514 10.76 -19.57 3.45
CA ASP A 514 9.76 -20.57 3.80
C ASP A 514 9.35 -20.42 5.27
N LEU A 515 10.31 -20.31 6.20
CA LEU A 515 10.04 -20.10 7.62
C LEU A 515 9.25 -18.80 7.90
N ILE A 516 9.54 -17.72 7.17
CA ILE A 516 8.80 -16.43 7.31
C ILE A 516 7.35 -16.58 6.83
N ARG A 517 7.12 -17.39 5.79
CA ARG A 517 5.80 -17.61 5.17
C ARG A 517 5.00 -18.68 5.90
N ASP A 518 5.67 -19.63 6.53
CA ASP A 518 5.06 -20.73 7.26
C ASP A 518 4.17 -20.22 8.39
N ASN A 519 3.03 -20.90 8.54
CA ASN A 519 2.06 -20.56 9.57
C ASN A 519 2.49 -21.23 10.87
N PHE A 520 3.01 -20.42 11.81
CA PHE A 520 3.33 -20.88 13.17
C PHE A 520 2.09 -21.37 13.92
N ILE A 521 0.95 -20.76 13.62
CA ILE A 521 -0.37 -21.20 14.08
C ILE A 521 -1.18 -21.52 12.83
N ASP A 522 -1.46 -22.80 12.60
CA ASP A 522 -2.34 -23.27 11.51
C ASP A 522 -3.57 -23.96 12.09
N SER A 523 -4.54 -23.15 12.54
CA SER A 523 -5.83 -23.65 13.02
C SER A 523 -6.91 -23.44 11.96
N THR A 524 -8.03 -24.16 12.07
CA THR A 524 -9.19 -23.99 11.16
C THR A 524 -9.76 -22.58 11.17
N ASN A 525 -9.57 -21.85 12.28
CA ASN A 525 -10.16 -20.54 12.50
C ASN A 525 -9.19 -19.37 12.32
N ILE A 526 -7.88 -19.59 12.50
CA ILE A 526 -6.84 -18.56 12.55
C ILE A 526 -5.54 -19.11 11.96
N LYS A 527 -4.95 -18.38 11.01
CA LYS A 527 -3.62 -18.67 10.45
C LYS A 527 -2.67 -17.50 10.65
N ILE A 528 -1.62 -17.69 11.44
CA ILE A 528 -0.64 -16.63 11.75
C ILE A 528 0.74 -17.06 11.27
N SER A 529 1.30 -16.27 10.35
CA SER A 529 2.70 -16.33 9.93
C SER A 529 3.43 -15.04 10.32
N VAL A 530 4.77 -15.08 10.37
CA VAL A 530 5.58 -13.88 10.60
C VAL A 530 5.37 -12.87 9.46
N TYR A 531 5.21 -13.36 8.22
CA TYR A 531 4.81 -12.53 7.08
C TYR A 531 3.47 -11.80 7.32
N ALA A 532 2.44 -12.50 7.80
CA ALA A 532 1.14 -11.89 8.09
C ALA A 532 1.26 -10.77 9.15
N ILE A 533 2.01 -11.01 10.23
CA ILE A 533 2.25 -10.01 11.28
C ILE A 533 2.96 -8.76 10.71
N ALA A 534 3.95 -8.95 9.84
CA ALA A 534 4.66 -7.86 9.20
C ALA A 534 3.73 -7.02 8.32
N VAL A 535 2.90 -7.66 7.49
CA VAL A 535 1.93 -6.96 6.62
C VAL A 535 0.90 -6.18 7.45
N VAL A 536 0.35 -6.78 8.51
CA VAL A 536 -0.60 -6.12 9.42
C VAL A 536 0.03 -4.89 10.08
N THR A 537 1.29 -5.00 10.51
CA THR A 537 2.06 -3.90 11.11
C THR A 537 2.31 -2.78 10.10
N ILE A 538 2.66 -3.12 8.86
CA ILE A 538 2.84 -2.17 7.75
C ILE A 538 1.53 -1.44 7.46
N LEU A 539 0.41 -2.16 7.37
CA LEU A 539 -0.89 -1.58 7.14
C LEU A 539 -1.30 -0.64 8.28
N TRP A 540 -0.99 -0.96 9.53
CA TRP A 540 -1.28 -0.08 10.66
C TRP A 540 -0.69 1.33 10.47
N PHE A 541 0.56 1.43 10.01
CA PHE A 541 1.20 2.72 9.72
C PHE A 541 0.50 3.48 8.59
N VAL A 542 0.08 2.78 7.53
CA VAL A 542 -0.66 3.37 6.40
C VAL A 542 -2.01 3.92 6.86
N PHE A 543 -2.79 3.11 7.59
CA PHE A 543 -4.11 3.51 8.09
C PHE A 543 -4.01 4.63 9.14
N ASN A 544 -2.98 4.63 9.98
CA ASN A 544 -2.72 5.73 10.91
C ASN A 544 -2.44 7.06 10.17
N TYR A 545 -1.64 7.02 9.10
CA TYR A 545 -1.40 8.19 8.25
C TYR A 545 -2.67 8.68 7.55
N LEU A 546 -3.48 7.75 7.01
CA LEU A 546 -4.77 8.09 6.39
C LEU A 546 -5.68 8.79 7.40
N ASN A 547 -5.81 8.26 8.62
CA ASN A 547 -6.56 8.86 9.71
C ASN A 547 -6.10 10.29 10.02
N LEU A 548 -4.79 10.53 10.17
CA LEU A 548 -4.26 11.87 10.46
C LEU A 548 -4.44 12.86 9.29
N THR A 549 -4.30 12.38 8.06
CA THR A 549 -4.40 13.23 6.85
C THR A 549 -5.85 13.61 6.57
N ILE A 550 -6.79 12.66 6.69
CA ILE A 550 -8.22 12.89 6.53
C ILE A 550 -8.72 13.88 7.59
N ARG A 551 -8.26 13.77 8.84
CA ARG A 551 -8.57 14.76 9.90
C ARG A 551 -8.18 16.17 9.52
N ASP A 552 -6.96 16.37 9.03
CA ASP A 552 -6.47 17.68 8.63
C ASP A 552 -7.20 18.20 7.39
N ALA A 553 -7.46 17.33 6.42
CA ALA A 553 -8.21 17.67 5.20
C ALA A 553 -9.63 18.15 5.51
N ILE A 554 -10.35 17.47 6.41
CA ILE A 554 -11.70 17.87 6.85
C ILE A 554 -11.67 19.23 7.54
N LYS A 555 -10.73 19.44 8.48
CA LYS A 555 -10.59 20.72 9.17
C LYS A 555 -10.31 21.87 8.20
N LEU A 556 -9.44 21.65 7.22
CA LEU A 556 -9.11 22.65 6.21
C LEU A 556 -10.31 22.94 5.28
N TYR A 557 -11.04 21.90 4.86
CA TYR A 557 -12.22 22.05 4.01
C TYR A 557 -13.35 22.81 4.73
N LEU A 558 -13.67 22.42 5.96
CA LEU A 558 -14.75 23.06 6.73
C LEU A 558 -14.40 24.49 7.13
N LYS A 559 -13.17 24.76 7.57
CA LYS A 559 -12.72 26.12 7.91
C LYS A 559 -12.78 27.08 6.71
N ARG A 560 -12.63 26.57 5.48
CA ARG A 560 -12.75 27.37 4.26
C ARG A 560 -14.20 27.72 3.90
N ASN A 561 -15.13 26.82 4.19
CA ASN A 561 -16.53 26.98 3.78
C ASN A 561 -17.38 27.69 4.84
N ASP A 562 -17.20 27.37 6.13
CA ASP A 562 -18.01 27.94 7.21
C ASP A 562 -17.23 27.95 8.54
N PRO A 563 -16.48 29.04 8.85
CA PRO A 563 -15.62 29.09 10.02
C PRO A 563 -16.38 29.11 11.34
N SER A 564 -17.66 29.50 11.35
CA SER A 564 -18.48 29.63 12.55
C SER A 564 -18.94 28.28 13.12
N THR A 565 -19.21 27.32 12.24
CA THR A 565 -19.65 25.95 12.62
C THR A 565 -18.59 24.88 12.39
N ALA A 566 -17.41 25.27 11.88
CA ALA A 566 -16.35 24.36 11.46
C ALA A 566 -15.91 23.39 12.55
N GLU A 567 -15.72 23.84 13.79
CA GLU A 567 -15.18 22.99 14.85
C GLU A 567 -16.15 21.87 15.25
N ALA A 568 -17.42 22.20 15.45
CA ALA A 568 -18.47 21.24 15.81
C ALA A 568 -18.76 20.24 14.69
N ARG A 569 -18.78 20.69 13.42
CA ARG A 569 -18.95 19.78 12.27
C ARG A 569 -17.72 18.92 12.07
N ALA A 570 -16.52 19.48 12.22
CA ALA A 570 -15.27 18.75 12.01
C ALA A 570 -15.14 17.60 13.00
N THR A 571 -15.43 17.80 14.29
CA THR A 571 -15.33 16.73 15.30
C THR A 571 -16.25 15.55 14.97
N MET A 572 -17.49 15.80 14.56
CA MET A 572 -18.43 14.75 14.13
C MET A 572 -17.89 13.94 12.94
N TYR A 573 -17.53 14.61 11.83
CA TYR A 573 -17.01 13.93 10.64
C TYR A 573 -15.72 13.15 10.93
N ILE A 574 -14.83 13.74 11.74
CA ILE A 574 -13.56 13.13 12.13
C ILE A 574 -13.79 11.85 12.93
N ASN A 575 -14.76 11.81 13.84
CA ASN A 575 -15.04 10.62 14.65
C ASN A 575 -15.66 9.50 13.82
N VAL A 576 -16.62 9.83 12.93
CA VAL A 576 -17.22 8.83 12.03
C VAL A 576 -16.17 8.23 11.11
N LEU A 577 -15.34 9.06 10.46
CA LEU A 577 -14.30 8.58 9.56
C LEU A 577 -13.20 7.79 10.29
N GLN A 578 -12.87 8.13 11.54
CA GLN A 578 -11.97 7.29 12.34
C GLN A 578 -12.48 5.87 12.52
N VAL A 579 -13.77 5.72 12.87
CA VAL A 579 -14.39 4.40 13.04
C VAL A 579 -14.33 3.62 11.74
N VAL A 580 -14.61 4.28 10.59
CA VAL A 580 -14.52 3.65 9.27
C VAL A 580 -13.09 3.23 8.94
N ILE A 581 -12.09 4.10 9.15
CA ILE A 581 -10.69 3.82 8.82
C ILE A 581 -10.13 2.69 9.68
N TRP A 582 -10.32 2.75 11.00
CA TRP A 582 -9.85 1.70 11.91
C TRP A 582 -10.66 0.41 11.78
N GLY A 583 -11.96 0.50 11.48
CA GLY A 583 -12.79 -0.65 11.13
C GLY A 583 -12.30 -1.34 9.85
N ALA A 584 -11.96 -0.59 8.80
CA ALA A 584 -11.38 -1.13 7.58
C ALA A 584 -10.01 -1.78 7.84
N TRP A 585 -9.14 -1.16 8.63
CA TRP A 585 -7.88 -1.78 9.05
C TRP A 585 -8.12 -3.12 9.80
N LEU A 586 -9.07 -3.15 10.73
CA LEU A 586 -9.42 -4.36 11.47
C LEU A 586 -9.95 -5.47 10.54
N LEU A 587 -10.86 -5.15 9.62
CA LEU A 587 -11.38 -6.12 8.65
C LEU A 587 -10.27 -6.65 7.72
N THR A 588 -9.39 -5.79 7.22
CA THR A 588 -8.23 -6.23 6.41
C THR A 588 -7.27 -7.12 7.21
N THR A 589 -7.05 -6.81 8.48
CA THR A 589 -6.21 -7.61 9.39
C THR A 589 -6.79 -9.01 9.61
N LEU A 590 -8.10 -9.10 9.88
CA LEU A 590 -8.80 -10.38 10.05
C LEU A 590 -8.77 -11.22 8.76
N SER A 591 -8.84 -10.58 7.59
CA SER A 591 -8.70 -11.24 6.29
C SER A 591 -7.29 -11.80 6.06
N ILE A 592 -6.24 -11.02 6.38
CA ILE A 592 -4.83 -11.45 6.23
C ILE A 592 -4.51 -12.65 7.13
N ILE A 593 -5.02 -12.63 8.36
CA ILE A 593 -4.86 -13.72 9.35
C ILE A 593 -5.82 -14.90 9.02
N LYS A 594 -6.58 -14.81 7.92
CA LYS A 594 -7.54 -15.81 7.46
C LYS A 594 -8.50 -16.27 8.56
N VAL A 595 -9.03 -15.31 9.31
CA VAL A 595 -10.07 -15.59 10.30
C VAL A 595 -11.29 -16.17 9.60
N SER A 596 -11.91 -17.20 10.19
CA SER A 596 -13.06 -17.89 9.57
C SER A 596 -14.13 -16.88 9.11
N SER A 597 -14.52 -16.96 7.84
CA SER A 597 -15.52 -16.03 7.27
C SER A 597 -16.89 -16.19 7.93
N THR A 598 -17.21 -17.37 8.47
CA THR A 598 -18.45 -17.64 9.19
C THR A 598 -18.64 -16.73 10.40
N TRP A 599 -17.62 -16.62 11.26
CA TRP A 599 -17.68 -15.73 12.42
C TRP A 599 -17.79 -14.26 12.02
N LEU A 600 -17.02 -13.84 11.00
CA LEU A 600 -17.08 -12.47 10.49
C LEU A 600 -18.48 -12.13 9.98
N VAL A 601 -19.13 -13.04 9.25
CA VAL A 601 -20.50 -12.84 8.76
C VAL A 601 -21.49 -12.72 9.92
N VAL A 602 -21.38 -13.57 10.96
CA VAL A 602 -22.25 -13.52 12.14
C VAL A 602 -22.12 -12.19 12.89
N VAL A 603 -20.89 -11.76 13.20
CA VAL A 603 -20.64 -10.50 13.91
C VAL A 603 -21.09 -9.30 13.07
N THR A 604 -20.74 -9.30 11.77
CA THR A 604 -21.13 -8.22 10.86
C THR A 604 -22.65 -8.15 10.70
N GLY A 605 -23.32 -9.30 10.61
CA GLY A 605 -24.78 -9.40 10.58
C GLY A 605 -25.43 -8.85 11.85
N GLY A 606 -24.90 -9.22 13.02
CA GLY A 606 -25.34 -8.68 14.32
C GLY A 606 -25.14 -7.18 14.44
N LEU A 607 -23.95 -6.67 14.11
CA LEU A 607 -23.64 -5.23 14.11
C LEU A 607 -24.52 -4.45 13.13
N SER A 608 -24.69 -4.95 11.90
CA SER A 608 -25.56 -4.31 10.90
C SER A 608 -27.00 -4.24 11.37
N THR A 609 -27.50 -5.30 12.01
CA THR A 609 -28.85 -5.33 12.56
C THR A 609 -29.00 -4.31 13.70
N GLY A 610 -28.03 -4.26 14.62
CA GLY A 610 -28.01 -3.29 15.72
C GLY A 610 -27.95 -1.84 15.24
N ILE A 611 -27.12 -1.54 14.24
CA ILE A 611 -27.05 -0.20 13.62
C ILE A 611 -28.37 0.13 12.92
N GLY A 612 -28.97 -0.83 12.21
CA GLY A 612 -30.27 -0.66 11.56
C GLY A 612 -31.38 -0.29 12.53
N PHE A 613 -31.45 -0.97 13.68
CA PHE A 613 -32.41 -0.63 14.74
C PHE A 613 -32.14 0.75 15.35
N ALA A 614 -30.87 1.11 15.60
CA ALA A 614 -30.52 2.42 16.15
C ALA A 614 -30.82 3.58 15.17
N MET A 615 -30.75 3.33 13.86
CA MET A 615 -31.03 4.32 12.82
C MET A 615 -32.51 4.41 12.41
N LYS A 616 -33.38 3.54 12.95
CA LYS A 616 -34.79 3.44 12.55
C LYS A 616 -35.50 4.80 12.57
N ASP A 617 -35.47 5.51 13.70
CA ASP A 617 -36.19 6.77 13.88
C ASP A 617 -35.63 7.91 13.02
N ILE A 618 -34.32 7.86 12.71
CA ILE A 618 -33.66 8.84 11.84
C ILE A 618 -34.13 8.63 10.39
N LEU A 619 -34.14 7.39 9.92
CA LEU A 619 -34.61 7.05 8.56
C LEU A 619 -36.09 7.39 8.39
N GLU A 620 -36.90 7.14 9.41
CA GLU A 620 -38.31 7.50 9.44
C GLU A 620 -38.50 9.03 9.28
N ASN A 621 -37.77 9.83 10.05
CA ASN A 621 -37.81 11.29 9.91
C ASN A 621 -37.39 11.79 8.53
N ILE A 622 -36.37 11.18 7.91
CA ILE A 622 -35.91 11.54 6.56
C ILE A 622 -36.97 11.21 5.52
N TYR A 623 -37.56 10.01 5.58
CA TYR A 623 -38.61 9.59 4.67
C TYR A 623 -39.81 10.56 4.71
N TYR A 624 -40.25 10.92 5.91
CA TYR A 624 -41.29 11.91 6.10
C TYR A 624 -40.89 13.30 5.61
N GLY A 625 -39.66 13.74 5.88
CA GLY A 625 -39.15 15.01 5.36
C GLY A 625 -39.22 15.11 3.85
N ILE A 626 -38.77 14.06 3.14
CA ILE A 626 -38.89 13.98 1.67
C ILE A 626 -40.36 14.03 1.24
N SER A 627 -41.25 13.32 1.95
CA SER A 627 -42.69 13.34 1.65
C SER A 627 -43.35 14.71 1.89
N LEU A 628 -42.86 15.55 2.82
CA LEU A 628 -43.37 16.92 3.00
C LEU A 628 -42.91 17.81 1.87
N MET A 629 -41.60 17.77 1.58
CA MET A 629 -40.98 18.51 0.49
C MET A 629 -41.59 18.17 -0.88
N ALA A 630 -42.07 16.93 -1.06
CA ALA A 630 -42.77 16.49 -2.27
C ALA A 630 -44.12 17.19 -2.52
N GLY A 631 -44.57 18.09 -1.64
CA GLY A 631 -45.70 19.00 -1.90
C GLY A 631 -46.91 18.82 -0.98
N ARG A 632 -46.78 18.10 0.15
CA ARG A 632 -47.86 18.02 1.15
C ARG A 632 -48.04 19.33 1.90
N ILE A 633 -46.93 20.04 2.16
CA ILE A 633 -46.85 21.36 2.79
C ILE A 633 -45.83 22.19 2.01
N LYS A 634 -46.09 23.48 1.83
CA LYS A 634 -45.18 24.42 1.19
C LYS A 634 -44.60 25.40 2.22
N ILE A 635 -43.39 25.88 1.97
CA ILE A 635 -42.83 26.99 2.73
C ILE A 635 -43.75 28.20 2.54
N GLY A 636 -44.16 28.81 3.65
CA GLY A 636 -45.12 29.89 3.70
C GLY A 636 -46.56 29.45 4.01
N ASP A 637 -46.88 28.16 4.01
CA ASP A 637 -48.18 27.65 4.44
C ASP A 637 -48.46 27.98 5.91
N TYR A 638 -49.73 28.20 6.25
CA TYR A 638 -50.16 28.41 7.62
C TYR A 638 -50.81 27.13 8.14
N ILE A 639 -50.25 26.55 9.20
CA ILE A 639 -50.66 25.25 9.72
C ILE A 639 -50.93 25.28 11.21
N ILE A 640 -51.78 24.35 11.66
CA ILE A 640 -52.09 24.11 13.07
C ILE A 640 -51.65 22.68 13.40
N CYS A 641 -50.73 22.56 14.36
CA CYS A 641 -50.23 21.27 14.86
C CYS A 641 -50.07 21.37 16.37
N ASP A 642 -50.60 20.41 17.13
CA ASP A 642 -50.59 20.44 18.60
C ASP A 642 -51.09 21.78 19.19
N ASP A 643 -52.22 22.29 18.66
CA ASP A 643 -52.82 23.59 19.03
C ASP A 643 -51.94 24.83 18.80
N ILE A 644 -50.74 24.66 18.27
CA ILE A 644 -49.85 25.75 17.88
C ILE A 644 -50.19 26.17 16.46
N ARG A 645 -50.53 27.44 16.29
CA ARG A 645 -50.77 28.08 14.99
C ARG A 645 -49.52 28.82 14.54
N GLY A 646 -49.10 28.61 13.30
CA GLY A 646 -47.95 29.34 12.77
C GLY A 646 -47.69 29.11 11.30
N ARG A 647 -46.76 29.90 10.77
CA ARG A 647 -46.34 29.87 9.37
C ARG A 647 -45.12 28.99 9.20
N VAL A 648 -45.14 28.12 8.19
CA VAL A 648 -44.00 27.25 7.89
C VAL A 648 -42.85 28.08 7.31
N SER A 649 -41.74 28.18 8.05
CA SER A 649 -40.58 28.99 7.66
C SER A 649 -39.57 28.18 6.83
N SER A 650 -39.34 26.92 7.18
CA SER A 650 -38.47 26.02 6.41
C SER A 650 -38.81 24.55 6.65
N ILE A 651 -38.55 23.72 5.64
CA ILE A 651 -38.68 22.27 5.71
C ILE A 651 -37.28 21.68 5.47
N SER A 652 -36.76 20.94 6.44
CA SER A 652 -35.49 20.21 6.35
C SER A 652 -35.74 18.70 6.32
N TYR A 653 -34.71 17.91 6.02
CA TYR A 653 -34.85 16.44 5.95
C TYR A 653 -35.32 15.82 7.27
N THR A 654 -34.98 16.41 8.42
CA THR A 654 -35.31 15.86 9.74
C THR A 654 -36.39 16.63 10.49
N SER A 655 -36.59 17.91 10.18
CA SER A 655 -37.52 18.77 10.90
C SER A 655 -38.19 19.82 10.00
N THR A 656 -39.36 20.27 10.44
CA THR A 656 -40.10 21.40 9.86
C THR A 656 -40.16 22.52 10.89
N MET A 657 -39.75 23.73 10.48
CA MET A 657 -39.72 24.91 11.32
C MET A 657 -41.01 25.72 11.11
N ILE A 658 -41.69 26.06 12.20
CA ILE A 658 -42.91 26.87 12.21
C ILE A 658 -42.63 28.13 13.02
N GLU A 659 -42.91 29.29 12.45
CA GLU A 659 -42.92 30.57 13.14
C GLU A 659 -44.32 30.80 13.74
N ALA A 660 -44.40 30.76 15.07
CA ALA A 660 -45.64 30.96 15.80
C ALA A 660 -45.99 32.45 15.93
N LEU A 661 -47.24 32.74 16.29
CA LEU A 661 -47.75 34.12 16.44
C LEU A 661 -47.04 34.93 17.52
N ASP A 662 -46.41 34.27 18.50
CA ASP A 662 -45.63 34.90 19.57
C ASP A 662 -44.19 35.26 19.13
N GLY A 663 -43.83 34.99 17.88
CA GLY A 663 -42.49 35.23 17.32
C GLY A 663 -41.48 34.12 17.63
N SER A 664 -41.90 33.03 18.27
CA SER A 664 -41.02 31.87 18.49
C SER A 664 -40.92 30.99 17.23
N VAL A 665 -39.73 30.40 17.01
CA VAL A 665 -39.51 29.39 15.96
C VAL A 665 -39.49 28.02 16.59
N ILE A 666 -40.49 27.20 16.26
CA ILE A 666 -40.69 25.87 16.82
C ILE A 666 -40.28 24.83 15.79
N ALA A 667 -39.39 23.93 16.20
CA ALA A 667 -38.86 22.85 15.38
C ALA A 667 -39.65 21.55 15.64
N PHE A 668 -40.50 21.16 14.71
CA PHE A 668 -41.18 19.86 14.76
C PHE A 668 -40.34 18.80 14.04
N GLN A 669 -40.18 17.62 14.65
CA GLN A 669 -39.63 16.47 13.93
C GLN A 669 -40.62 16.05 12.85
N ASN A 670 -40.12 15.70 11.66
CA ASN A 670 -40.99 15.37 10.53
C ASN A 670 -41.89 14.16 10.86
N SER A 671 -41.38 13.14 11.56
CA SER A 671 -42.19 12.00 11.98
C SER A 671 -43.36 12.38 12.89
N GLN A 672 -43.16 13.33 13.80
CA GLN A 672 -44.21 13.81 14.69
C GLN A 672 -45.30 14.53 13.92
N LEU A 673 -44.92 15.34 12.93
CA LEU A 673 -45.87 16.10 12.10
C LEU A 673 -46.70 15.20 11.16
N PHE A 674 -46.19 14.01 10.77
CA PHE A 674 -46.99 13.02 10.03
C PHE A 674 -47.81 12.10 10.92
N THR A 675 -47.27 11.70 12.07
CA THR A 675 -47.95 10.78 12.97
C THR A 675 -49.16 11.45 13.60
N LYS A 676 -49.07 12.76 13.85
CA LYS A 676 -50.18 13.58 14.33
C LYS A 676 -50.93 14.20 13.16
N ASN A 677 -52.23 14.40 13.32
CA ASN A 677 -53.02 15.16 12.36
C ASN A 677 -52.66 16.65 12.46
N TYR A 678 -52.32 17.28 11.33
CA TYR A 678 -52.15 18.72 11.22
C TYR A 678 -53.25 19.31 10.32
N LYS A 679 -53.64 20.56 10.57
CA LYS A 679 -54.55 21.31 9.71
C LYS A 679 -53.75 22.28 8.85
N ASN A 680 -53.85 22.19 7.53
CA ASN A 680 -53.28 23.18 6.62
C ASN A 680 -54.36 24.18 6.21
N MET A 681 -54.21 25.43 6.64
CA MET A 681 -55.24 26.46 6.49
C MET A 681 -55.09 27.24 5.18
N THR A 682 -53.92 27.19 4.54
CA THR A 682 -53.64 27.87 3.26
C THR A 682 -53.88 27.01 2.03
N LYS A 683 -53.93 25.68 2.17
CA LYS A 683 -54.08 24.74 1.04
C LYS A 683 -55.45 24.79 0.36
N ASN A 684 -56.47 25.29 1.04
CA ASN A 684 -57.79 25.52 0.45
C ASN A 684 -57.82 26.88 -0.30
N HIS A 685 -58.77 27.75 0.00
CA HIS A 685 -58.84 29.12 -0.56
C HIS A 685 -58.10 30.16 0.31
N GLY A 686 -57.45 29.77 1.41
CA GLY A 686 -56.69 30.69 2.28
C GLY A 686 -57.52 31.55 3.23
N TYR A 687 -58.83 31.24 3.37
CA TYR A 687 -59.72 31.88 4.33
C TYR A 687 -60.22 30.85 5.34
N GLU A 688 -60.35 31.26 6.61
CA GLU A 688 -60.96 30.46 7.67
C GLU A 688 -62.28 31.08 8.14
N LEU A 689 -63.20 30.21 8.57
CA LEU A 689 -64.49 30.60 9.11
C LEU A 689 -64.31 31.11 10.55
N ASP A 690 -64.76 32.33 10.81
CA ASP A 690 -64.87 32.90 12.15
C ASP A 690 -66.31 33.23 12.51
N ILE A 691 -66.62 33.18 13.80
CA ILE A 691 -67.95 33.44 14.35
C ILE A 691 -67.79 34.50 15.44
N LEU A 692 -68.26 35.71 15.14
CA LEU A 692 -68.31 36.83 16.07
C LEU A 692 -69.71 36.96 16.66
N GLU A 693 -69.80 37.46 17.89
CA GLU A 693 -71.07 37.56 18.61
C GLU A 693 -71.28 38.97 19.12
N VAL A 694 -72.48 39.50 18.90
CA VAL A 694 -72.88 40.83 19.38
C VAL A 694 -74.28 40.77 19.98
N GLY A 695 -74.44 41.36 21.16
CA GLY A 695 -75.74 41.48 21.84
C GLY A 695 -76.42 42.80 21.50
N VAL A 696 -77.71 42.75 21.17
CA VAL A 696 -78.57 43.94 20.99
C VAL A 696 -79.74 43.92 21.96
N ALA A 697 -80.30 45.09 22.31
CA ALA A 697 -81.37 45.18 23.30
C ALA A 697 -82.64 44.41 22.88
N TYR A 698 -83.39 43.92 23.88
CA TYR A 698 -84.70 43.33 23.63
C TYR A 698 -85.67 44.38 23.10
N GLY A 699 -86.46 44.02 22.07
CA GLY A 699 -87.38 44.93 21.38
C GLY A 699 -86.80 45.59 20.12
N THR A 700 -85.50 45.45 19.84
CA THR A 700 -84.89 45.92 18.59
C THR A 700 -85.38 45.13 17.36
N ASN A 701 -85.55 45.79 16.22
CA ASN A 701 -85.94 45.15 14.97
C ASN A 701 -84.79 44.32 14.36
N ILE A 702 -84.76 43.03 14.69
CA ILE A 702 -83.67 42.11 14.31
C ILE A 702 -83.49 42.01 12.78
N LYS A 703 -84.55 42.12 11.99
CA LYS A 703 -84.45 42.03 10.52
C LYS A 703 -83.64 43.20 9.95
N GLU A 704 -83.85 44.39 10.50
CA GLU A 704 -83.16 45.62 10.13
C GLU A 704 -81.70 45.60 10.57
N VAL A 705 -81.44 45.20 11.82
CA VAL A 705 -80.06 45.05 12.32
C VAL A 705 -79.25 44.06 11.49
N LYS A 706 -79.85 42.92 11.09
CA LYS A 706 -79.18 41.93 10.23
C LYS A 706 -78.76 42.52 8.89
N ALA A 707 -79.65 43.27 8.22
CA ALA A 707 -79.34 43.90 6.94
C ALA A 707 -78.22 44.94 7.11
N LEU A 708 -78.35 45.84 8.09
CA LEU A 708 -77.36 46.87 8.38
C LEU A 708 -75.96 46.30 8.67
N LEU A 709 -75.87 45.28 9.52
CA LEU A 709 -74.59 44.64 9.84
C LEU A 709 -74.01 43.87 8.65
N THR A 710 -74.86 43.23 7.85
CA THR A 710 -74.40 42.52 6.64
C THR A 710 -73.80 43.51 5.64
N ASP A 711 -74.47 44.63 5.39
CA ASP A 711 -74.01 45.66 4.45
C ASP A 711 -72.74 46.36 4.95
N ALA A 712 -72.70 46.73 6.23
CA ALA A 712 -71.55 47.39 6.84
C ALA A 712 -70.30 46.50 6.80
N ILE A 713 -70.40 45.23 7.19
CA ILE A 713 -69.25 44.31 7.21
C ILE A 713 -68.79 43.99 5.78
N THR A 714 -69.73 43.80 4.84
CA THR A 714 -69.38 43.56 3.43
C THR A 714 -68.64 44.75 2.82
N SER A 715 -68.95 45.99 3.25
CA SER A 715 -68.29 47.19 2.75
C SER A 715 -66.82 47.36 3.17
N LEU A 716 -66.37 46.64 4.21
CA LEU A 716 -64.97 46.69 4.67
C LEU A 716 -63.98 46.04 3.70
N GLY A 717 -64.44 45.11 2.85
CA GLY A 717 -63.59 44.40 1.88
C GLY A 717 -62.58 43.41 2.49
N VAL A 718 -62.62 43.16 3.80
CA VAL A 718 -61.72 42.23 4.51
C VAL A 718 -62.21 40.77 4.49
N THR A 719 -63.46 40.54 4.11
CA THR A 719 -64.08 39.20 4.05
C THR A 719 -63.91 38.53 2.70
N TYR A 720 -63.99 37.19 2.64
CA TYR A 720 -63.89 36.44 1.39
C TYR A 720 -65.05 36.73 0.42
N GLU A 721 -64.78 37.35 -0.72
CA GLU A 721 -65.82 37.73 -1.71
C GLU A 721 -66.70 36.57 -2.19
N ALA A 722 -66.17 35.35 -2.24
CA ALA A 722 -66.92 34.18 -2.72
C ALA A 722 -67.88 33.57 -1.67
N GLN A 723 -67.83 34.02 -0.41
CA GLN A 723 -68.70 33.55 0.66
C GLN A 723 -69.42 34.74 1.32
N PRO A 724 -70.76 34.73 1.42
CA PRO A 724 -71.50 35.86 1.98
C PRO A 724 -71.25 35.99 3.48
N VAL A 725 -71.29 37.23 3.97
CA VAL A 725 -71.41 37.53 5.41
C VAL A 725 -72.81 37.11 5.85
N VAL A 726 -72.90 36.31 6.91
CA VAL A 726 -74.19 35.77 7.38
C VAL A 726 -74.43 36.16 8.83
N VAL A 727 -75.44 37.01 9.05
CA VAL A 727 -75.87 37.41 10.41
C VAL A 727 -77.12 36.63 10.82
N ARG A 728 -77.02 35.85 11.89
CA ARG A 728 -78.12 35.02 12.44
C ARG A 728 -78.43 35.41 13.88
N LEU A 729 -79.66 35.15 14.30
CA LEU A 729 -80.01 35.20 15.71
C LEU A 729 -79.50 33.89 16.33
N LYS A 730 -78.60 34.00 17.31
CA LYS A 730 -77.97 32.85 17.98
C LYS A 730 -78.78 32.39 19.18
N SER A 731 -79.04 33.29 20.12
CA SER A 731 -79.72 33.00 21.38
C SER A 731 -80.44 34.23 21.93
N PHE A 732 -81.37 33.98 22.86
CA PHE A 732 -81.99 34.97 23.72
C PHE A 732 -81.30 34.86 25.09
N ASP A 733 -80.43 35.81 25.42
CA ASP A 733 -79.61 35.79 26.64
C ASP A 733 -80.20 36.74 27.71
N ASP A 734 -79.73 36.68 28.96
CA ASP A 734 -80.36 37.32 30.12
C ASP A 734 -80.62 38.83 29.99
N SER A 735 -79.84 39.55 29.17
CA SER A 735 -79.95 41.01 29.03
C SER A 735 -79.91 41.50 27.57
N CYS A 736 -79.76 40.59 26.60
CA CYS A 736 -79.67 40.93 25.19
C CYS A 736 -80.16 39.80 24.28
N ILE A 737 -80.42 40.14 23.02
CA ILE A 737 -80.56 39.18 21.93
C ILE A 737 -79.20 39.06 21.26
N THR A 738 -78.60 37.87 21.29
CA THR A 738 -77.26 37.64 20.71
C THR A 738 -77.37 37.26 19.25
N LEU A 739 -76.66 38.02 18.41
CA LEU A 739 -76.50 37.77 16.99
C LEU A 739 -75.14 37.12 16.74
N SER A 740 -75.13 36.01 16.00
CA SER A 740 -73.89 35.39 15.48
C SER A 740 -73.62 35.89 14.07
N ILE A 741 -72.44 36.46 13.88
CA ILE A 741 -71.94 36.98 12.62
C ILE A 741 -70.90 36.00 12.11
N ILE A 742 -71.23 35.30 11.02
CA ILE A 742 -70.39 34.28 10.42
C ILE A 742 -69.66 34.90 9.23
N VAL A 743 -68.34 34.94 9.29
CA VAL A 743 -67.47 35.57 8.29
C VAL A 743 -66.30 34.66 7.91
N TRP A 744 -65.85 34.75 6.66
CA TRP A 744 -64.63 34.08 6.20
C TRP A 744 -63.50 35.12 6.11
N LEU A 745 -62.46 34.94 6.91
CA LEU A 745 -61.34 35.89 7.05
C LEU A 745 -60.05 35.28 6.53
N ASN A 746 -59.14 36.11 6.03
CA ASN A 746 -57.86 35.63 5.54
C ASN A 746 -57.03 35.11 6.72
N VAL A 747 -56.47 33.91 6.59
CA VAL A 747 -55.76 33.22 7.67
C VAL A 747 -54.57 34.04 8.19
N PHE A 748 -53.93 34.87 7.35
CA PHE A 748 -52.77 35.67 7.75
C PHE A 748 -53.13 36.96 8.50
N THR A 749 -54.27 37.58 8.18
CA THR A 749 -54.68 38.89 8.72
C THR A 749 -55.81 38.79 9.75
N ARG A 750 -56.34 37.59 9.98
CA ARG A 750 -57.45 37.30 10.90
C ARG A 750 -57.47 38.15 12.18
N GLY A 751 -56.35 38.25 12.89
CA GLY A 751 -56.29 38.99 14.15
C GLY A 751 -56.63 40.48 13.99
N SER A 752 -56.16 41.10 12.91
CA SER A 752 -56.50 42.49 12.55
C SER A 752 -57.94 42.57 12.05
N ASP A 753 -58.32 41.68 11.12
CA ASP A 753 -59.62 41.70 10.47
C ASP A 753 -60.78 41.55 11.48
N ILE A 754 -60.60 40.74 12.52
CA ILE A 754 -61.58 40.63 13.63
C ILE A 754 -61.74 41.96 14.36
N GLY A 755 -60.63 42.64 14.66
CA GLY A 755 -60.65 43.95 15.32
C GLY A 755 -61.42 44.97 14.49
N ASP A 756 -61.08 45.07 13.19
CA ASP A 756 -61.71 45.99 12.25
C ASP A 756 -63.22 45.72 12.11
N ILE A 757 -63.62 44.45 12.07
CA ILE A 757 -65.04 44.06 12.02
C ILE A 757 -65.76 44.41 13.33
N MET A 758 -65.15 44.16 14.49
CA MET A 758 -65.74 44.51 15.79
C MET A 758 -65.94 46.02 15.95
N GLU A 759 -64.96 46.83 15.52
CA GLU A 759 -65.08 48.29 15.49
C GLU A 759 -66.20 48.74 14.54
N CYS A 760 -66.26 48.16 13.34
CA CYS A 760 -67.31 48.45 12.37
C CYS A 760 -68.71 48.11 12.90
N ILE A 761 -68.88 46.97 13.57
CA ILE A 761 -70.14 46.58 14.21
C ILE A 761 -70.53 47.64 15.25
N TYR A 762 -69.61 48.01 16.14
CA TYR A 762 -69.86 48.98 17.19
C TYR A 762 -70.27 50.35 16.63
N GLU A 763 -69.54 50.86 15.64
CA GLU A 763 -69.89 52.12 14.98
C GLU A 763 -71.24 52.07 14.27
N THR A 764 -71.52 50.97 13.58
CA THR A 764 -72.76 50.81 12.80
C THR A 764 -73.98 50.77 13.71
N LEU A 765 -73.91 50.04 14.82
CA LEU A 765 -75.00 49.99 15.80
C LEU A 765 -75.25 51.37 16.44
N ASN A 766 -74.19 52.07 16.84
CA ASN A 766 -74.30 53.40 17.43
C ASN A 766 -74.86 54.45 16.44
N LYS A 767 -74.40 54.46 15.18
CA LYS A 767 -74.88 55.40 14.15
C LYS A 767 -76.38 55.24 13.85
N ASN A 768 -76.91 54.03 14.02
CA ASN A 768 -78.32 53.72 13.77
C ASN A 768 -79.18 53.71 15.05
N GLY A 769 -78.64 54.15 16.19
CA GLY A 769 -79.38 54.22 17.46
C GLY A 769 -79.77 52.85 18.05
N ILE A 770 -79.06 51.78 17.68
CA ILE A 770 -79.29 50.44 18.21
C ILE A 770 -78.49 50.28 19.50
N GLU A 771 -79.21 50.09 20.61
CA GLU A 771 -78.59 49.95 21.93
C GLU A 771 -77.89 48.59 22.08
N ILE A 772 -76.63 48.63 22.49
CA ILE A 772 -75.89 47.48 23.04
C ILE A 772 -76.14 47.51 24.56
N PRO A 773 -77.00 46.62 25.10
CA PRO A 773 -77.51 46.76 26.46
C PRO A 773 -76.42 46.43 27.48
N PHE A 774 -76.36 47.23 28.54
CA PHE A 774 -75.70 46.82 29.78
C PHE A 774 -76.48 45.67 30.43
N PRO A 775 -75.88 44.91 31.36
CA PRO A 775 -76.59 43.89 32.13
C PRO A 775 -77.85 44.48 32.79
N GLN A 776 -79.01 43.96 32.41
CA GLN A 776 -80.32 44.43 32.86
C GLN A 776 -80.69 43.76 34.18
N ARG A 777 -81.32 44.52 35.08
CA ARG A 777 -81.85 44.00 36.34
C ARG A 777 -83.23 44.56 36.60
N GLU A 778 -84.18 43.68 36.79
CA GLU A 778 -85.48 44.05 37.33
C GLU A 778 -85.38 44.12 38.86
N ILE A 779 -85.58 45.32 39.42
CA ILE A 779 -85.55 45.53 40.88
C ILE A 779 -86.98 45.75 41.37
N THR A 780 -87.57 44.74 42.00
CA THR A 780 -88.85 44.88 42.69
C THR A 780 -88.62 45.39 44.11
N ILE A 781 -88.85 46.68 44.34
CA ILE A 781 -88.77 47.28 45.69
C ILE A 781 -90.05 46.93 46.46
N LYS A 782 -89.96 45.98 47.40
CA LYS A 782 -91.06 45.67 48.33
C LYS A 782 -91.03 46.64 49.51
N GLN A 783 -92.00 47.54 49.62
CA GLN A 783 -92.19 48.35 50.83
C GLN A 783 -92.70 47.45 51.96
N GLN A 784 -91.88 47.28 53.00
CA GLN A 784 -92.29 46.64 54.25
C GLN A 784 -92.90 47.72 55.14
N ASN A 785 -94.23 47.78 55.20
CA ASN A 785 -94.92 48.66 56.16
C ASN A 785 -94.67 48.14 57.58
N ASN A 786 -93.78 48.81 58.31
CA ASN A 786 -93.66 48.65 59.75
C ASN A 786 -94.70 49.56 60.41
N ASN A 787 -95.79 48.96 60.90
CA ASN A 787 -96.63 49.58 61.93
C ASN A 787 -95.93 49.50 63.28
#